data_AF-A0A6N7TWS7-F1
#
_entry.id   AF-A0A6N7TWS7-F1
#
_cell.length_a   1.000
_cell.length_b   1.000
_cell.length_c   1.000
_cell.angle_alpha   90.00
_cell.angle_beta   90.00
_cell.angle_gamma   90.00
#
_symmetry.space_group_name_H-M   'P 1'
#
loop_
_entity.id
_entity.type
_entity.pdbx_description
1 polymer ?
#
loop_
_entity_poly.entity_id
_entity_poly.type
_entity_poly.pdbx_seq_one_letter_code
_entity_poly.pdbx_strand_id
1 'polypeptide(L)'
;MAFHADITPRSREDTAAGLAQLALSKAKKQQTRKSGSATWHNNNGTRTVIGPDAGLSGIAPWVGDTTPPGMPSGIGVDSAAGMILVSWDGTLQGGVPADFDHVQILVDGIEAGQLRVRGTATLGPYEADSVHQVTARAWDDAHAEDGSPAPNGSDVTEAVSVTVKSVVGADEIKEAQDKAQQAINEIAGVKQTASSASQAAADAGKAAASAGSTASQAKSIADGLSGSVGKAMDTAVSAADTAKQASSSATTAVSQSAAASSKADAALSRGVELIRNPAFDPAWGDLDGFGLSMGTSGAPAKPPLPYATYGALTQRDYFSSWRFPLDRGRKYRFGFWAICDGKNREDLRIGWRYVNPNTHWDEAVTVTPGEASSWVWREAVVGTPDQWTDTDHSLSVWLNIAGYGDAAKGWWITGLTVRDVTDSQAAKDQAARAQTTADGKNRIIASASEPAHGGLALGDLWMQLDKANNVVGIQVWNGQAFKDYVLLAQEVLVAGSVGTICLADGAVVADKVTASEALLEKLLVRKIKADEIDVGMLTAAIVKSGLFSTPDGLVGFDQSGFWVKDQDGDYIFRASGDGVQAVGGFQTAVKGDRIQLSQTLINGTTMGGLQGVAGDPATPYWLIWGDHDKQGLASRLRMGTSAQTPEISISRDSHWRSSVSITADNLDLNGTCYTPHINVPFDQWIDFYPDFSDYLNRSRLDIAGGMCYMTVAVQGNIPHGGYKAVAHIRKVYPHAGMNAPCTLQYAAPSGAFISADWERDPQVVYVMNVTGEARAWASAQFIFPYGGQLDS
;
A
#
# COMPACT_ATOMS: atom_id res chain seq x y z
N MET A 1 -55.03 -28.29 -164.22
CA MET A 1 -55.15 -27.86 -162.80
C MET A 1 -56.62 -27.89 -162.44
N ALA A 2 -57.03 -28.82 -161.58
CA ALA A 2 -58.37 -28.84 -160.98
C ALA A 2 -58.19 -29.16 -159.49
N PHE A 3 -58.64 -28.23 -158.66
CA PHE A 3 -58.71 -28.31 -157.21
C PHE A 3 -59.81 -29.33 -156.83
N HIS A 4 -59.56 -30.26 -155.91
CA HIS A 4 -60.62 -31.10 -155.31
C HIS A 4 -60.65 -30.85 -153.80
N ALA A 5 -61.70 -30.16 -153.36
CA ALA A 5 -61.95 -29.78 -151.97
C ALA A 5 -62.47 -30.97 -151.14
N ASP A 6 -62.19 -30.93 -149.84
CA ASP A 6 -62.73 -31.78 -148.76
C ASP A 6 -61.90 -32.96 -148.23
N ILE A 7 -60.56 -32.85 -148.30
CA ILE A 7 -59.65 -33.65 -147.46
C ILE A 7 -58.91 -32.73 -146.48
N THR A 8 -59.40 -32.65 -145.24
CA THR A 8 -58.63 -32.20 -144.05
C THR A 8 -58.52 -33.35 -143.05
N PRO A 9 -57.31 -33.82 -142.69
CA PRO A 9 -57.13 -34.79 -141.61
C PRO A 9 -57.46 -34.14 -140.24
N ARG A 10 -58.41 -34.71 -139.47
CA ARG A 10 -58.77 -34.24 -138.11
C ARG A 10 -57.54 -34.22 -137.19
N SER A 11 -57.37 -33.13 -136.45
CA SER A 11 -56.18 -32.87 -135.64
C SER A 11 -56.19 -33.69 -134.34
N ARG A 12 -55.01 -33.81 -133.73
CA ARG A 12 -54.82 -34.51 -132.45
C ARG A 12 -55.63 -33.90 -131.29
N GLU A 13 -56.11 -32.67 -131.44
CA GLU A 13 -56.91 -31.98 -130.42
C GLU A 13 -58.30 -32.60 -130.26
N ASP A 14 -58.96 -33.02 -131.34
CA ASP A 14 -60.33 -33.59 -131.29
C ASP A 14 -60.37 -34.93 -130.54
N THR A 15 -59.31 -35.74 -130.65
CA THR A 15 -59.20 -37.03 -129.96
C THR A 15 -58.97 -36.87 -128.46
N ALA A 16 -58.21 -35.85 -128.05
CA ALA A 16 -57.95 -35.54 -126.65
C ALA A 16 -59.21 -35.02 -125.92
N ALA A 17 -60.04 -34.23 -126.61
CA ALA A 17 -61.30 -33.73 -126.06
C ALA A 17 -62.30 -34.86 -125.75
N GLY A 18 -62.38 -35.87 -126.61
CA GLY A 18 -63.26 -37.03 -126.40
C GLY A 18 -62.88 -37.88 -125.18
N LEU A 19 -61.59 -38.05 -124.90
CA LEU A 19 -61.11 -38.82 -123.74
C LEU A 19 -61.39 -38.09 -122.41
N ALA A 20 -61.26 -36.76 -122.40
CA ALA A 20 -61.51 -35.92 -121.23
C ALA A 20 -62.99 -35.92 -120.81
N GLN A 21 -63.93 -35.92 -121.77
CA GLN A 21 -65.36 -35.99 -121.45
C GLN A 21 -65.76 -37.33 -120.81
N LEU A 22 -65.16 -38.44 -121.24
CA LEU A 22 -65.46 -39.76 -120.68
C LEU A 22 -64.99 -39.86 -119.21
N ALA A 23 -63.81 -39.32 -118.91
CA ALA A 23 -63.24 -39.28 -117.55
C ALA A 23 -64.11 -38.45 -116.57
N LEU A 24 -64.61 -37.30 -117.02
CA LEU A 24 -65.49 -36.45 -116.21
C LEU A 24 -66.83 -37.15 -115.87
N SER A 25 -67.38 -37.92 -116.81
CA SER A 25 -68.66 -38.63 -116.61
C SER A 25 -68.58 -39.76 -115.55
N LYS A 26 -67.43 -40.44 -115.45
CA LYS A 26 -67.19 -41.47 -114.42
C LYS A 26 -66.99 -40.87 -113.03
N ALA A 27 -66.28 -39.75 -112.92
CA ALA A 27 -66.01 -39.10 -111.63
C ALA A 27 -67.28 -38.58 -110.94
N LYS A 28 -68.27 -38.09 -111.69
CA LYS A 28 -69.52 -37.55 -111.11
C LYS A 28 -70.46 -38.60 -110.50
N LYS A 29 -70.28 -39.90 -110.78
CA LYS A 29 -71.17 -40.96 -110.27
C LYS A 29 -70.79 -41.50 -108.88
N GLN A 30 -69.73 -40.99 -108.22
CA GLN A 30 -69.13 -41.58 -107.02
C GLN A 30 -69.25 -40.78 -105.70
N GLN A 31 -70.13 -39.77 -105.59
CA GLN A 31 -70.31 -39.02 -104.33
C GLN A 31 -71.64 -39.31 -103.62
N THR A 32 -71.57 -39.76 -102.37
CA THR A 32 -72.68 -39.82 -101.38
C THR A 32 -72.61 -38.60 -100.41
N ARG A 33 -73.76 -38.11 -99.91
CA ARG A 33 -73.92 -36.81 -99.20
C ARG A 33 -73.53 -36.83 -97.70
N LYS A 34 -73.13 -35.65 -97.15
CA LYS A 34 -72.78 -35.38 -95.73
C LYS A 34 -74.01 -35.36 -94.77
N SER A 35 -73.82 -35.79 -93.51
CA SER A 35 -74.77 -35.63 -92.38
C SER A 35 -74.85 -34.17 -91.91
N GLY A 36 -76.05 -33.65 -91.57
CA GLY A 36 -76.27 -32.26 -91.12
C GLY A 36 -76.24 -32.08 -89.60
N SER A 37 -76.25 -30.82 -89.13
CA SER A 37 -76.28 -30.43 -87.70
C SER A 37 -77.71 -30.36 -87.14
N ALA A 38 -77.84 -30.46 -85.82
CA ALA A 38 -79.10 -30.28 -85.10
C ALA A 38 -79.05 -29.01 -84.24
N THR A 39 -80.17 -28.29 -84.18
CA THR A 39 -80.32 -27.07 -83.38
C THR A 39 -81.51 -27.22 -82.45
N TRP A 40 -81.31 -26.93 -81.18
CA TRP A 40 -82.38 -26.86 -80.18
C TRP A 40 -82.54 -25.42 -79.71
N HIS A 41 -83.78 -24.95 -79.66
CA HIS A 41 -84.09 -23.63 -79.13
C HIS A 41 -84.26 -23.73 -77.62
N ASN A 42 -83.54 -22.87 -76.89
CA ASN A 42 -83.65 -22.75 -75.45
C ASN A 42 -84.83 -21.85 -75.09
N ASN A 43 -85.38 -22.03 -73.88
CA ASN A 43 -86.55 -21.27 -73.43
C ASN A 43 -86.28 -19.76 -73.24
N ASN A 44 -85.03 -19.34 -73.22
CA ASN A 44 -84.61 -17.92 -73.14
C ASN A 44 -84.40 -17.27 -74.52
N GLY A 45 -84.71 -17.97 -75.63
CA GLY A 45 -84.56 -17.45 -76.99
C GLY A 45 -83.23 -17.75 -77.67
N THR A 46 -82.21 -18.20 -76.91
CA THR A 46 -80.92 -18.67 -77.45
C THR A 46 -81.06 -20.08 -78.04
N ARG A 47 -79.99 -20.61 -78.64
CA ARG A 47 -79.97 -21.97 -79.21
C ARG A 47 -78.77 -22.76 -78.75
N THR A 48 -78.93 -24.07 -78.69
CA THR A 48 -77.81 -25.01 -78.58
C THR A 48 -77.67 -25.74 -79.91
N VAL A 49 -76.51 -25.63 -80.54
CA VAL A 49 -76.19 -26.30 -81.81
C VAL A 49 -75.30 -27.51 -81.51
N ILE A 50 -75.63 -28.67 -82.08
CA ILE A 50 -74.84 -29.91 -82.01
C ILE A 50 -74.56 -30.44 -83.41
N GLY A 51 -73.30 -30.75 -83.68
CA GLY A 51 -72.84 -31.27 -84.97
C GLY A 51 -71.83 -30.34 -85.66
N PRO A 52 -71.59 -30.52 -86.97
CA PRO A 52 -70.56 -29.77 -87.69
C PRO A 52 -70.69 -28.23 -87.63
N ASP A 53 -71.91 -27.71 -87.43
CA ASP A 53 -72.18 -26.26 -87.34
C ASP A 53 -71.99 -25.69 -85.92
N ALA A 54 -71.63 -26.52 -84.94
CA ALA A 54 -71.31 -26.12 -83.56
C ALA A 54 -69.82 -25.79 -83.36
N GLY A 55 -69.08 -25.54 -84.44
CA GLY A 55 -67.63 -25.40 -84.40
C GLY A 55 -66.89 -26.68 -83.99
N LEU A 56 -65.62 -26.52 -83.57
CA LEU A 56 -64.73 -27.64 -83.23
C LEU A 56 -65.13 -28.41 -81.96
N SER A 57 -65.89 -27.78 -81.06
CA SER A 57 -66.33 -28.37 -79.79
C SER A 57 -67.44 -29.41 -79.98
N GLY A 58 -68.10 -29.46 -81.15
CA GLY A 58 -69.20 -30.39 -81.47
C GLY A 58 -70.52 -30.06 -80.77
N ILE A 59 -70.50 -29.19 -79.76
CA ILE A 59 -71.63 -28.56 -79.08
C ILE A 59 -71.31 -27.08 -78.86
N ALA A 60 -72.24 -26.20 -79.20
CA ALA A 60 -72.17 -24.75 -78.98
C ALA A 60 -73.45 -24.35 -78.25
N PRO A 61 -73.41 -24.17 -76.92
CA PRO A 61 -74.54 -23.67 -76.15
C PRO A 61 -74.70 -22.16 -76.32
N TRP A 62 -75.87 -21.62 -75.99
CA TRP A 62 -76.15 -20.18 -75.94
C TRP A 62 -75.81 -19.42 -77.25
N VAL A 63 -75.99 -20.07 -78.40
CA VAL A 63 -75.75 -19.50 -79.72
C VAL A 63 -76.76 -18.39 -80.00
N GLY A 64 -76.21 -17.22 -80.35
CA GLY A 64 -76.97 -15.99 -80.62
C GLY A 64 -77.30 -15.19 -79.35
N ASP A 65 -76.77 -15.57 -78.19
CA ASP A 65 -76.85 -14.71 -77.00
C ASP A 65 -75.95 -13.48 -77.17
N THR A 66 -76.51 -12.31 -76.91
CA THR A 66 -75.81 -11.02 -76.96
C THR A 66 -75.97 -10.24 -75.64
N THR A 67 -76.53 -10.89 -74.61
CA THR A 67 -76.83 -10.26 -73.33
C THR A 67 -75.68 -10.52 -72.35
N PRO A 68 -74.88 -9.51 -71.98
CA PRO A 68 -73.82 -9.73 -71.00
C PRO A 68 -74.39 -10.07 -69.61
N PRO A 69 -73.65 -10.83 -68.79
CA PRO A 69 -73.96 -10.95 -67.37
C PRO A 69 -73.97 -9.58 -66.69
N GLY A 70 -74.65 -9.51 -65.55
CA GLY A 70 -74.57 -8.32 -64.71
C GLY A 70 -73.17 -8.10 -64.14
N MET A 71 -72.86 -6.85 -63.80
CA MET A 71 -71.59 -6.51 -63.14
C MET A 71 -71.43 -7.30 -61.83
N PRO A 72 -70.21 -7.79 -61.52
CA PRO A 72 -69.94 -8.42 -60.25
C PRO A 72 -70.32 -7.53 -59.06
N SER A 73 -71.10 -8.08 -58.13
CA SER A 73 -71.35 -7.50 -56.82
C SER A 73 -70.65 -8.31 -55.74
N GLY A 74 -70.47 -7.74 -54.55
CA GLY A 74 -69.81 -8.46 -53.44
C GLY A 74 -68.32 -8.73 -53.65
N ILE A 75 -67.62 -7.86 -54.40
CA ILE A 75 -66.16 -7.88 -54.50
C ILE A 75 -65.56 -7.24 -53.24
N GLY A 76 -64.70 -7.98 -52.54
CA GLY A 76 -63.92 -7.50 -51.40
C GLY A 76 -62.43 -7.56 -51.70
N VAL A 77 -61.69 -6.46 -51.46
CA VAL A 77 -60.25 -6.36 -51.72
C VAL A 77 -59.52 -6.05 -50.41
N ASP A 78 -58.50 -6.85 -50.08
CA ASP A 78 -57.60 -6.62 -48.93
C ASP A 78 -56.15 -6.92 -49.34
N SER A 79 -55.19 -6.65 -48.45
CA SER A 79 -53.79 -7.03 -48.63
C SER A 79 -53.20 -7.67 -47.38
N ALA A 80 -52.41 -8.72 -47.59
CA ALA A 80 -51.61 -9.39 -46.58
C ALA A 80 -50.31 -9.95 -47.20
N ALA A 81 -49.20 -9.83 -46.45
CA ALA A 81 -47.90 -10.42 -46.79
C ALA A 81 -47.39 -10.12 -48.21
N GLY A 82 -47.49 -8.87 -48.67
CA GLY A 82 -47.04 -8.46 -50.00
C GLY A 82 -47.96 -8.89 -51.16
N MET A 83 -49.15 -9.40 -50.86
CA MET A 83 -50.13 -9.87 -51.85
C MET A 83 -51.43 -9.05 -51.75
N ILE A 84 -52.18 -8.97 -52.85
CA ILE A 84 -53.56 -8.49 -52.88
C ILE A 84 -54.51 -9.71 -52.84
N LEU A 85 -55.51 -9.66 -51.98
CA LEU A 85 -56.53 -10.68 -51.80
C LEU A 85 -57.86 -10.15 -52.35
N VAL A 86 -58.35 -10.73 -53.44
CA VAL A 86 -59.62 -10.33 -54.06
C VAL A 86 -60.64 -11.45 -53.88
N SER A 87 -61.67 -11.17 -53.11
CA SER A 87 -62.78 -12.07 -52.83
C SER A 87 -64.01 -11.70 -53.64
N TRP A 88 -64.75 -12.71 -54.09
CA TRP A 88 -66.06 -12.57 -54.71
C TRP A 88 -67.04 -13.52 -54.04
N ASP A 89 -68.15 -13.00 -53.53
CA ASP A 89 -69.15 -13.78 -52.80
C ASP A 89 -70.08 -14.64 -53.69
N GLY A 90 -69.96 -14.48 -55.02
CA GLY A 90 -70.73 -15.22 -56.02
C GLY A 90 -71.94 -14.46 -56.56
N THR A 91 -72.08 -13.17 -56.26
CA THR A 91 -73.23 -12.37 -56.72
C THR A 91 -72.90 -11.49 -57.93
N LEU A 92 -73.86 -11.37 -58.86
CA LEU A 92 -73.85 -10.41 -59.98
C LEU A 92 -75.12 -9.56 -59.92
N GLN A 93 -75.05 -8.31 -60.39
CA GLN A 93 -76.25 -7.46 -60.50
C GLN A 93 -77.30 -8.13 -61.40
N GLY A 94 -78.54 -8.25 -60.94
CA GLY A 94 -79.60 -8.94 -61.70
C GLY A 94 -79.56 -10.48 -61.60
N GLY A 95 -78.61 -11.06 -60.86
CA GLY A 95 -78.47 -12.50 -60.64
C GLY A 95 -77.42 -13.14 -61.54
N VAL A 96 -76.97 -14.35 -61.16
CA VAL A 96 -76.02 -15.13 -61.97
C VAL A 96 -76.80 -15.84 -63.08
N PRO A 97 -76.53 -15.54 -64.37
CA PRO A 97 -77.24 -16.17 -65.47
C PRO A 97 -76.75 -17.61 -65.69
N ALA A 98 -77.54 -18.42 -66.39
CA ALA A 98 -77.28 -19.85 -66.56
C ALA A 98 -76.03 -20.16 -67.39
N ASP A 99 -75.60 -19.20 -68.19
CA ASP A 99 -74.47 -19.21 -69.11
C ASP A 99 -73.24 -18.47 -68.55
N PHE A 100 -73.24 -18.09 -67.28
CA PHE A 100 -72.06 -17.46 -66.65
C PHE A 100 -70.81 -18.35 -66.73
N ASP A 101 -69.68 -17.77 -67.17
CA ASP A 101 -68.38 -18.47 -67.26
C ASP A 101 -67.45 -18.12 -66.08
N HIS A 102 -67.08 -16.84 -65.92
CA HIS A 102 -66.16 -16.40 -64.87
C HIS A 102 -66.24 -14.90 -64.56
N VAL A 103 -65.75 -14.51 -63.38
CA VAL A 103 -65.37 -13.12 -63.08
C VAL A 103 -63.86 -12.96 -63.34
N GLN A 104 -63.51 -12.05 -64.24
CA GLN A 104 -62.14 -11.62 -64.49
C GLN A 104 -61.77 -10.49 -63.53
N ILE A 105 -60.62 -10.61 -62.87
CA ILE A 105 -60.09 -9.62 -61.93
C ILE A 105 -58.92 -8.91 -62.60
N LEU A 106 -58.96 -7.58 -62.60
CA LEU A 106 -57.94 -6.72 -63.16
C LEU A 106 -57.29 -5.89 -62.06
N VAL A 107 -55.97 -5.80 -62.09
CA VAL A 107 -55.17 -4.90 -61.26
C VAL A 107 -54.52 -3.88 -62.19
N ASP A 108 -54.80 -2.60 -61.96
CA ASP A 108 -54.39 -1.48 -62.82
C ASP A 108 -54.76 -1.67 -64.30
N GLY A 109 -55.91 -2.30 -64.56
CA GLY A 109 -56.43 -2.57 -65.90
C GLY A 109 -55.79 -3.77 -66.61
N ILE A 110 -54.87 -4.49 -65.96
CA ILE A 110 -54.28 -5.74 -66.47
C ILE A 110 -54.93 -6.92 -65.77
N GLU A 111 -55.30 -7.95 -66.51
CA GLU A 111 -55.83 -9.18 -65.94
C GLU A 111 -54.81 -9.82 -64.98
N ALA A 112 -55.20 -9.96 -63.72
CA ALA A 112 -54.37 -10.53 -62.65
C ALA A 112 -54.87 -11.90 -62.19
N GLY A 113 -56.16 -12.21 -62.39
CA GLY A 113 -56.74 -13.51 -62.04
C GLY A 113 -58.20 -13.65 -62.46
N GLN A 114 -58.76 -14.85 -62.27
CA GLN A 114 -60.17 -15.13 -62.55
C GLN A 114 -60.79 -15.97 -61.44
N LEU A 115 -62.10 -15.78 -61.20
CA LEU A 115 -62.91 -16.57 -60.27
C LEU A 115 -64.13 -17.13 -61.02
N ARG A 116 -64.15 -18.45 -61.21
CA ARG A 116 -65.28 -19.18 -61.85
C ARG A 116 -66.39 -19.54 -60.86
N VAL A 117 -66.08 -19.49 -59.57
CA VAL A 117 -67.01 -19.71 -58.46
C VAL A 117 -66.69 -18.70 -57.36
N ARG A 118 -67.62 -18.50 -56.42
CA ARG A 118 -67.36 -17.69 -55.22
C ARG A 118 -66.07 -18.16 -54.50
N GLY A 119 -65.25 -17.23 -54.06
CA GLY A 119 -63.96 -17.54 -53.45
C GLY A 119 -63.02 -16.34 -53.43
N THR A 120 -61.76 -16.59 -53.09
CA THR A 120 -60.71 -15.57 -53.00
C THR A 120 -59.57 -15.92 -53.94
N ALA A 121 -59.14 -14.96 -54.75
CA ALA A 121 -57.93 -15.01 -55.54
C ALA A 121 -56.80 -14.25 -54.83
N THR A 122 -55.61 -14.84 -54.81
CA THR A 122 -54.40 -14.22 -54.28
C THR A 122 -53.53 -13.74 -55.44
N LEU A 123 -53.28 -12.45 -55.50
CA LEU A 123 -52.64 -11.76 -56.63
C LEU A 123 -51.32 -11.13 -56.16
N GLY A 124 -50.25 -11.26 -56.94
CA GLY A 124 -48.92 -10.71 -56.60
C GLY A 124 -47.76 -11.72 -56.75
N PRO A 125 -46.58 -11.42 -56.19
CA PRO A 125 -46.29 -10.36 -55.21
C PRO A 125 -46.26 -8.95 -55.81
N TYR A 126 -46.59 -7.97 -54.99
CA TYR A 126 -46.50 -6.53 -55.27
C TYR A 126 -45.58 -5.84 -54.24
N GLU A 127 -45.00 -4.70 -54.60
CA GLU A 127 -44.10 -3.95 -53.71
C GLU A 127 -44.83 -3.42 -52.47
N ALA A 128 -44.20 -3.45 -51.30
CA ALA A 128 -44.82 -2.94 -50.07
C ALA A 128 -45.13 -1.43 -50.18
N ASP A 129 -46.26 -1.01 -49.61
CA ASP A 129 -46.81 0.34 -49.64
C ASP A 129 -47.20 0.87 -51.04
N SER A 130 -47.08 0.05 -52.08
CA SER A 130 -47.64 0.38 -53.39
C SER A 130 -49.16 0.38 -53.35
N VAL A 131 -49.77 1.25 -54.15
CA VAL A 131 -51.23 1.40 -54.25
C VAL A 131 -51.67 0.94 -55.62
N HIS A 132 -52.60 -0.02 -55.65
CA HIS A 132 -53.12 -0.61 -56.87
C HIS A 132 -54.64 -0.45 -56.96
N GLN A 133 -55.17 -0.36 -58.17
CA GLN A 133 -56.60 -0.27 -58.47
C GLN A 133 -57.13 -1.62 -58.92
N VAL A 134 -58.02 -2.21 -58.14
CA VAL A 134 -58.63 -3.51 -58.46
C VAL A 134 -60.02 -3.28 -59.04
N THR A 135 -60.27 -3.85 -60.21
CA THR A 135 -61.59 -3.89 -60.85
C THR A 135 -61.93 -5.33 -61.23
N ALA A 136 -63.23 -5.62 -61.41
CA ALA A 136 -63.68 -6.93 -61.84
C ALA A 136 -64.74 -6.82 -62.94
N ARG A 137 -64.87 -7.82 -63.80
CA ARG A 137 -65.97 -7.93 -64.77
C ARG A 137 -66.38 -9.39 -64.97
N ALA A 138 -67.66 -9.62 -65.23
CA ALA A 138 -68.19 -10.96 -65.48
C ALA A 138 -68.25 -11.25 -66.97
N TRP A 139 -67.99 -12.51 -67.34
CA TRP A 139 -68.11 -13.03 -68.70
C TRP A 139 -69.06 -14.22 -68.72
N ASP A 140 -69.89 -14.31 -69.76
CA ASP A 140 -70.69 -15.49 -70.08
C ASP A 140 -69.92 -16.48 -71.00
N ASP A 141 -70.56 -17.58 -71.35
CA ASP A 141 -70.12 -18.59 -72.31
C ASP A 141 -70.97 -18.55 -73.61
N ALA A 142 -71.28 -17.34 -74.08
CA ALA A 142 -72.05 -17.14 -75.31
C ALA A 142 -71.27 -17.52 -76.57
N HIS A 143 -71.98 -17.95 -77.61
CA HIS A 143 -71.41 -18.40 -78.88
C HIS A 143 -72.04 -17.68 -80.09
N ALA A 144 -71.24 -17.45 -81.12
CA ALA A 144 -71.71 -16.88 -82.39
C ALA A 144 -72.51 -17.90 -83.21
N GLU A 145 -73.20 -17.43 -84.26
CA GLU A 145 -74.01 -18.24 -85.17
C GLU A 145 -73.25 -19.41 -85.85
N ASP A 146 -71.93 -19.29 -85.98
CA ASP A 146 -71.06 -20.32 -86.54
C ASP A 146 -70.48 -21.29 -85.49
N GLY A 147 -70.94 -21.17 -84.24
CA GLY A 147 -70.53 -21.99 -83.11
C GLY A 147 -69.17 -21.63 -82.51
N SER A 148 -68.54 -20.51 -82.91
CA SER A 148 -67.32 -20.01 -82.26
C SER A 148 -67.62 -19.29 -80.93
N PRO A 149 -66.71 -19.34 -79.93
CA PRO A 149 -66.89 -18.60 -78.68
C PRO A 149 -66.99 -17.09 -78.95
N ALA A 150 -68.05 -16.48 -78.45
CA ALA A 150 -68.30 -15.05 -78.54
C ALA A 150 -68.84 -14.52 -77.20
N PRO A 151 -68.05 -14.64 -76.11
CA PRO A 151 -68.50 -14.30 -74.78
C PRO A 151 -68.77 -12.81 -74.66
N ASN A 152 -69.86 -12.45 -74.00
CA ASN A 152 -70.22 -11.08 -73.68
C ASN A 152 -69.73 -10.75 -72.26
N GLY A 153 -69.06 -9.61 -72.13
CA GLY A 153 -68.54 -9.14 -70.85
C GLY A 153 -69.39 -8.03 -70.29
N SER A 154 -69.66 -8.07 -68.98
CA SER A 154 -70.22 -6.93 -68.26
C SER A 154 -69.31 -5.70 -68.36
N ASP A 155 -69.85 -4.53 -68.00
CA ASP A 155 -69.01 -3.38 -67.62
C ASP A 155 -68.12 -3.76 -66.41
N VAL A 156 -67.00 -3.05 -66.25
CA VAL A 156 -66.12 -3.25 -65.08
C VAL A 156 -66.73 -2.62 -63.84
N THR A 157 -66.51 -3.23 -62.67
CA THR A 157 -66.87 -2.62 -61.38
C THR A 157 -66.13 -1.30 -61.17
N GLU A 158 -66.62 -0.47 -60.24
CA GLU A 158 -65.82 0.65 -59.73
C GLU A 158 -64.48 0.14 -59.17
N ALA A 159 -63.43 0.94 -59.37
CA ALA A 159 -62.09 0.60 -58.92
C ALA A 159 -61.97 0.70 -57.39
N VAL A 160 -61.51 -0.39 -56.77
CA VAL A 160 -61.20 -0.43 -55.34
C VAL A 160 -59.70 -0.28 -55.17
N SER A 161 -59.29 0.81 -54.49
CA SER A 161 -57.89 1.07 -54.20
C SER A 161 -57.41 0.26 -53.01
N VAL A 162 -56.29 -0.44 -53.14
CA VAL A 162 -55.66 -1.22 -52.06
C VAL A 162 -54.19 -0.87 -51.94
N THR A 163 -53.74 -0.62 -50.71
CA THR A 163 -52.33 -0.45 -50.37
C THR A 163 -51.76 -1.79 -49.93
N VAL A 164 -50.65 -2.21 -50.53
CA VAL A 164 -50.03 -3.51 -50.27
C VAL A 164 -49.30 -3.51 -48.93
N LYS A 165 -49.72 -4.36 -47.98
CA LYS A 165 -49.11 -4.45 -46.64
C LYS A 165 -47.81 -5.26 -46.68
N SER A 166 -46.74 -4.71 -46.09
CA SER A 166 -45.42 -5.34 -45.95
C SER A 166 -45.43 -6.64 -45.11
N VAL A 167 -44.40 -7.47 -45.26
CA VAL A 167 -44.21 -8.76 -44.55
C VAL A 167 -43.60 -8.58 -43.14
N VAL A 168 -43.06 -7.40 -42.80
CA VAL A 168 -42.50 -7.10 -41.47
C VAL A 168 -42.92 -5.71 -41.02
N GLY A 169 -43.56 -5.61 -39.85
CA GLY A 169 -43.98 -4.35 -39.25
C GLY A 169 -42.86 -3.69 -38.45
N ALA A 170 -42.77 -2.35 -38.48
CA ALA A 170 -41.79 -1.59 -37.68
C ALA A 170 -41.91 -1.84 -36.17
N ASP A 171 -43.11 -2.18 -35.69
CA ASP A 171 -43.39 -2.48 -34.28
C ASP A 171 -42.72 -3.79 -33.82
N GLU A 172 -42.64 -4.81 -34.68
CA GLU A 172 -41.98 -6.08 -34.37
C GLU A 172 -40.45 -5.92 -34.26
N ILE A 173 -39.88 -5.03 -35.08
CA ILE A 173 -38.45 -4.66 -35.00
C ILE A 173 -38.17 -3.93 -33.69
N LYS A 174 -39.08 -3.04 -33.26
CA LYS A 174 -38.94 -2.28 -32.02
C LYS A 174 -39.04 -3.19 -30.79
N GLU A 175 -39.98 -4.13 -30.74
CA GLU A 175 -40.06 -5.12 -29.66
C GLU A 175 -38.80 -5.99 -29.56
N ALA A 176 -38.23 -6.39 -30.70
CA ALA A 176 -36.98 -7.15 -30.73
C ALA A 176 -35.79 -6.32 -30.19
N GLN A 177 -35.72 -5.03 -30.52
CA GLN A 177 -34.72 -4.11 -29.99
C GLN A 177 -34.88 -3.86 -28.48
N ASP A 178 -36.12 -3.68 -28.00
CA ASP A 178 -36.41 -3.46 -26.58
C ASP A 178 -36.06 -4.70 -25.74
N LYS A 179 -36.38 -5.92 -26.21
CA LYS A 179 -35.98 -7.18 -25.56
C LYS A 179 -34.46 -7.36 -25.57
N ALA A 180 -33.78 -7.03 -26.67
CA ALA A 180 -32.33 -7.07 -26.73
C ALA A 180 -31.68 -6.08 -25.74
N GLN A 181 -32.23 -4.86 -25.62
CA GLN A 181 -31.75 -3.87 -24.68
C GLN A 181 -32.02 -4.27 -23.22
N GLN A 182 -33.16 -4.90 -22.94
CA GLN A 182 -33.49 -5.43 -21.62
C GLN A 182 -32.52 -6.53 -21.21
N ALA A 183 -32.19 -7.46 -22.12
CA ALA A 183 -31.19 -8.50 -21.88
C ALA A 183 -29.78 -7.92 -21.66
N ILE A 184 -29.39 -6.87 -22.40
CA ILE A 184 -28.12 -6.15 -22.17
C ILE A 184 -28.08 -5.53 -20.78
N ASN A 185 -29.17 -4.93 -20.33
CA ASN A 185 -29.27 -4.32 -18.99
C ASN A 185 -29.21 -5.37 -17.88
N GLU A 186 -29.85 -6.53 -18.05
CA GLU A 186 -29.74 -7.66 -17.13
C GLU A 186 -28.30 -8.19 -17.03
N ILE A 187 -27.60 -8.34 -18.18
CA ILE A 187 -26.19 -8.74 -18.22
C ILE A 187 -25.30 -7.74 -17.48
N ALA A 188 -25.57 -6.44 -17.60
CA ALA A 188 -24.85 -5.41 -16.84
C ALA A 188 -25.08 -5.55 -15.32
N GLY A 189 -26.32 -5.83 -14.89
CA GLY A 189 -26.65 -6.10 -13.49
C GLY A 189 -25.96 -7.37 -12.94
N VAL A 190 -25.85 -8.42 -13.75
CA VAL A 190 -25.09 -9.63 -13.41
C VAL A 190 -23.62 -9.32 -13.23
N LYS A 191 -23.02 -8.50 -14.11
CA LYS A 191 -21.62 -8.08 -13.99
C LYS A 191 -21.35 -7.29 -12.71
N GLN A 192 -22.23 -6.35 -12.36
CA GLN A 192 -22.17 -5.60 -11.11
C GLN A 192 -22.23 -6.54 -9.90
N THR A 193 -23.17 -7.50 -9.92
CA THR A 193 -23.35 -8.50 -8.84
C THR A 193 -22.12 -9.39 -8.69
N ALA A 194 -21.51 -9.83 -9.80
CA ALA A 194 -20.29 -10.62 -9.78
C ALA A 194 -19.10 -9.84 -9.21
N SER A 195 -18.97 -8.55 -9.53
CA SER A 195 -17.95 -7.68 -8.93
C SER A 195 -18.15 -7.51 -7.43
N SER A 196 -19.39 -7.27 -6.97
CA SER A 196 -19.70 -7.19 -5.54
C SER A 196 -19.43 -8.50 -4.79
N ALA A 197 -19.75 -9.65 -5.39
CA ALA A 197 -19.46 -10.97 -4.81
C ALA A 197 -17.96 -11.25 -4.72
N SER A 198 -17.19 -10.88 -5.75
CA SER A 198 -15.72 -10.98 -5.74
C SER A 198 -15.10 -10.12 -4.63
N GLN A 199 -15.59 -8.89 -4.46
CA GLN A 199 -15.15 -8.01 -3.39
C GLN A 199 -15.49 -8.58 -2.00
N ALA A 200 -16.70 -9.09 -1.81
CA ALA A 200 -17.11 -9.73 -0.57
C ALA A 200 -16.25 -10.97 -0.23
N ALA A 201 -15.87 -11.77 -1.23
CA ALA A 201 -14.95 -12.90 -1.05
C ALA A 201 -13.54 -12.44 -0.66
N ALA A 202 -13.03 -11.35 -1.27
CA ALA A 202 -11.75 -10.76 -0.90
C ALA A 202 -11.76 -10.23 0.54
N ASP A 203 -12.84 -9.57 0.95
CA ASP A 203 -12.98 -9.04 2.31
C ASP A 203 -13.15 -10.15 3.35
N ALA A 204 -13.87 -11.24 3.01
CA ALA A 204 -13.91 -12.45 3.82
C ALA A 204 -12.52 -13.10 3.97
N GLY A 205 -11.72 -13.12 2.90
CA GLY A 205 -10.33 -13.59 2.94
C GLY A 205 -9.44 -12.76 3.88
N LYS A 206 -9.58 -11.43 3.86
CA LYS A 206 -8.89 -10.53 4.80
C LYS A 206 -9.32 -10.79 6.24
N ALA A 207 -10.63 -10.92 6.49
CA ALA A 207 -11.16 -11.21 7.82
C ALA A 207 -10.63 -12.57 8.36
N ALA A 208 -10.56 -13.60 7.50
CA ALA A 208 -10.00 -14.90 7.86
C ALA A 208 -8.49 -14.80 8.18
N ALA A 209 -7.72 -14.00 7.43
CA ALA A 209 -6.30 -13.76 7.73
C ALA A 209 -6.08 -13.03 9.06
N SER A 210 -6.93 -12.03 9.37
CA SER A 210 -6.93 -11.35 10.66
C SER A 210 -7.30 -12.28 11.80
N ALA A 211 -8.29 -13.16 11.60
CA ALA A 211 -8.66 -14.18 12.58
C ALA A 211 -7.51 -15.18 12.83
N GLY A 212 -6.82 -15.63 11.78
CA GLY A 212 -5.64 -16.50 11.91
C GLY A 212 -4.46 -15.83 12.63
N SER A 213 -4.23 -14.54 12.39
CA SER A 213 -3.23 -13.75 13.13
C SER A 213 -3.60 -13.63 14.61
N THR A 214 -4.88 -13.39 14.91
CA THR A 214 -5.41 -13.31 16.28
C THR A 214 -5.26 -14.65 17.01
N ALA A 215 -5.61 -15.76 16.35
CA ALA A 215 -5.42 -17.10 16.89
C ALA A 215 -3.94 -17.42 17.17
N SER A 216 -3.03 -16.99 16.29
CA SER A 216 -1.59 -17.16 16.49
C SER A 216 -1.08 -16.36 17.69
N GLN A 217 -1.53 -15.11 17.85
CA GLN A 217 -1.22 -14.30 19.04
C GLN A 217 -1.77 -14.94 20.32
N ALA A 218 -3.02 -15.40 20.30
CA ALA A 218 -3.63 -16.10 21.43
C ALA A 218 -2.83 -17.35 21.81
N LYS A 219 -2.34 -18.11 20.82
CA LYS A 219 -1.46 -19.24 21.05
C LYS A 219 -0.12 -18.83 21.68
N SER A 220 0.55 -17.79 21.17
CA SER A 220 1.78 -17.29 21.78
C SER A 220 1.57 -16.80 23.22
N ILE A 221 0.43 -16.17 23.51
CA ILE A 221 0.05 -15.78 24.88
C ILE A 221 -0.12 -17.02 25.76
N ALA A 222 -0.84 -18.05 25.28
CA ALA A 222 -1.06 -19.29 26.02
C ALA A 222 0.24 -20.07 26.28
N ASP A 223 1.13 -20.13 25.28
CA ASP A 223 2.45 -20.77 25.41
C ASP A 223 3.33 -19.98 26.41
N GLY A 224 3.27 -18.64 26.39
CA GLY A 224 3.94 -17.77 27.36
C GLY A 224 3.41 -17.89 28.79
N LEU A 225 2.09 -18.02 28.94
CA LEU A 225 1.43 -18.30 30.23
C LEU A 225 1.89 -19.65 30.79
N SER A 226 1.92 -20.69 29.96
CA SER A 226 2.36 -22.03 30.37
C SER A 226 3.80 -22.03 30.86
N GLY A 227 4.70 -21.32 30.15
CA GLY A 227 6.08 -21.13 30.60
C GLY A 227 6.20 -20.34 31.91
N SER A 228 5.37 -19.30 32.09
CA SER A 228 5.34 -18.50 33.32
C SER A 228 4.84 -19.29 34.52
N VAL A 229 3.80 -20.11 34.33
CA VAL A 229 3.30 -21.04 35.36
C VAL A 229 4.36 -22.07 35.73
N GLY A 230 5.09 -22.61 34.75
CA GLY A 230 6.23 -23.52 35.01
C GLY A 230 7.29 -22.88 35.91
N LYS A 231 7.76 -21.67 35.56
CA LYS A 231 8.74 -20.92 36.38
C LYS A 231 8.22 -20.60 37.77
N ALA A 232 6.95 -20.21 37.90
CA ALA A 232 6.32 -19.95 39.19
C ALA A 232 6.29 -21.22 40.06
N MET A 233 6.04 -22.38 39.43
CA MET A 233 6.07 -23.67 40.11
C MET A 233 7.49 -24.05 40.56
N ASP A 234 8.50 -23.89 39.70
CA ASP A 234 9.91 -24.14 40.05
C ASP A 234 10.39 -23.24 41.20
N THR A 235 9.93 -21.97 41.21
CA THR A 235 10.20 -21.02 42.29
C THR A 235 9.52 -21.47 43.58
N ALA A 236 8.26 -21.89 43.52
CA ALA A 236 7.53 -22.39 44.68
C ALA A 236 8.17 -23.67 45.24
N VAL A 237 8.64 -24.58 44.38
CA VAL A 237 9.38 -25.79 44.77
C VAL A 237 10.71 -25.41 45.44
N SER A 238 11.48 -24.50 44.86
CA SER A 238 12.76 -24.03 45.42
C SER A 238 12.58 -23.34 46.77
N ALA A 239 11.53 -22.54 46.93
CA ALA A 239 11.16 -21.92 48.20
C ALA A 239 10.74 -22.97 49.24
N ALA A 240 9.95 -23.98 48.82
CA ALA A 240 9.58 -25.09 49.69
C ALA A 240 10.80 -25.92 50.13
N ASP A 241 11.78 -26.15 49.25
CA ASP A 241 13.00 -26.87 49.59
C ASP A 241 13.92 -26.06 50.51
N THR A 242 14.00 -24.74 50.30
CA THR A 242 14.70 -23.84 51.22
C THR A 242 14.02 -23.81 52.59
N ALA A 243 12.68 -23.80 52.64
CA ALA A 243 11.92 -23.90 53.89
C ALA A 243 12.16 -25.25 54.59
N LYS A 244 12.22 -26.36 53.85
CA LYS A 244 12.59 -27.69 54.40
C LYS A 244 14.01 -27.68 54.95
N GLN A 245 14.98 -27.11 54.22
CA GLN A 245 16.37 -27.00 54.68
C GLN A 245 16.48 -26.14 55.95
N ALA A 246 15.75 -25.03 56.02
CA ALA A 246 15.68 -24.18 57.20
C ALA A 246 15.06 -24.92 58.39
N SER A 247 13.97 -25.67 58.17
CA SER A 247 13.32 -26.51 59.18
C SER A 247 14.24 -27.63 59.70
N SER A 248 14.96 -28.31 58.81
CA SER A 248 15.95 -29.33 59.18
C SER A 248 17.11 -28.73 59.97
N SER A 249 17.58 -27.54 59.59
CA SER A 249 18.62 -26.81 60.31
C SER A 249 18.16 -26.35 61.69
N ALA A 250 16.92 -25.90 61.82
CA ALA A 250 16.30 -25.55 63.10
C ALA A 250 16.18 -26.78 64.01
N THR A 251 15.73 -27.92 63.46
CA THR A 251 15.64 -29.20 64.19
C THR A 251 17.01 -29.67 64.68
N THR A 252 18.05 -29.50 63.85
CA THR A 252 19.43 -29.83 64.21
C THR A 252 19.93 -28.94 65.36
N ALA A 253 19.67 -27.63 65.29
CA ALA A 253 20.06 -26.70 66.35
C ALA A 253 19.36 -27.01 67.69
N VAL A 254 18.06 -27.33 67.66
CA VAL A 254 17.30 -27.77 68.85
C VAL A 254 17.89 -29.06 69.43
N SER A 255 18.22 -30.03 68.57
CA SER A 255 18.83 -31.30 69.00
C SER A 255 20.22 -31.10 69.63
N GLN A 256 21.03 -30.19 69.06
CA GLN A 256 22.34 -29.83 69.61
C GLN A 256 22.23 -29.10 70.95
N SER A 257 21.26 -28.20 71.10
CA SER A 257 20.96 -27.52 72.36
C SER A 257 20.54 -28.50 73.45
N ALA A 258 19.60 -29.40 73.14
CA ALA A 258 19.16 -30.46 74.05
C ALA A 258 20.32 -31.39 74.46
N ALA A 259 21.16 -31.80 73.51
CA ALA A 259 22.34 -32.62 73.78
C ALA A 259 23.37 -31.90 74.66
N ALA A 260 23.56 -30.58 74.47
CA ALA A 260 24.44 -29.78 75.31
C ALA A 260 23.90 -29.67 76.75
N SER A 261 22.59 -29.47 76.93
CA SER A 261 21.94 -29.47 78.25
C SER A 261 22.10 -30.81 78.96
N SER A 262 21.79 -31.92 78.29
CA SER A 262 21.94 -33.26 78.88
C SER A 262 23.40 -33.58 79.26
N LYS A 263 24.37 -33.09 78.47
CA LYS A 263 25.80 -33.22 78.81
C LYS A 263 26.19 -32.38 80.02
N ALA A 264 25.63 -31.18 80.16
CA ALA A 264 25.85 -30.34 81.33
C ALA A 264 25.28 -30.97 82.61
N ASP A 265 24.05 -31.51 82.54
CA ASP A 265 23.41 -32.20 83.66
C ASP A 265 24.18 -33.47 84.06
N ALA A 266 24.58 -34.27 83.08
CA ALA A 266 25.39 -35.47 83.32
C ALA A 266 26.77 -35.14 83.90
N ALA A 267 27.42 -34.06 83.44
CA ALA A 267 28.69 -33.62 83.98
C ALA A 267 28.57 -33.13 85.42
N LEU A 268 27.49 -32.40 85.76
CA LEU A 268 27.25 -31.91 87.12
C LEU A 268 27.02 -33.08 88.09
N SER A 269 26.31 -34.12 87.66
CA SER A 269 26.08 -35.34 88.47
C SER A 269 27.35 -36.15 88.75
N ARG A 270 28.37 -36.03 87.88
CA ARG A 270 29.63 -36.78 87.96
C ARG A 270 30.76 -36.04 88.69
N GLY A 271 30.59 -34.76 89.01
CA GLY A 271 31.61 -34.00 89.74
C GLY A 271 31.87 -34.64 91.10
N VAL A 272 33.06 -35.22 91.28
CA VAL A 272 33.43 -35.96 92.50
C VAL A 272 33.82 -34.98 93.59
N GLU A 273 33.18 -35.10 94.77
CA GLU A 273 33.62 -34.39 95.97
C GLU A 273 34.93 -35.01 96.49
N LEU A 274 35.97 -34.20 96.61
CA LEU A 274 37.28 -34.69 97.04
C LEU A 274 37.47 -34.57 98.55
N ILE A 275 36.73 -33.67 99.21
CA ILE A 275 36.74 -33.50 100.66
C ILE A 275 35.85 -34.57 101.31
N ARG A 276 36.44 -35.42 102.15
CA ARG A 276 35.74 -36.57 102.74
C ARG A 276 34.98 -36.21 104.02
N ASN A 277 35.44 -35.19 104.75
CA ASN A 277 34.74 -34.64 105.91
C ASN A 277 34.42 -33.14 105.72
N PRO A 278 33.53 -32.79 104.77
CA PRO A 278 33.25 -31.39 104.41
C PRO A 278 32.64 -30.59 105.57
N ALA A 279 31.91 -31.25 106.47
CA ALA A 279 31.30 -30.63 107.64
C ALA A 279 32.27 -30.49 108.83
N PHE A 280 33.46 -31.09 108.75
CA PHE A 280 34.37 -31.25 109.88
C PHE A 280 33.67 -31.88 111.09
N ASP A 281 32.94 -32.97 110.86
CA ASP A 281 32.27 -33.73 111.91
C ASP A 281 33.32 -34.45 112.78
N PRO A 282 33.40 -34.15 114.10
CA PRO A 282 34.35 -34.80 115.00
C PRO A 282 34.20 -36.32 115.07
N ALA A 283 32.99 -36.86 114.80
CA ALA A 283 32.75 -38.31 114.84
C ALA A 283 33.50 -39.07 113.74
N TRP A 284 33.89 -38.37 112.66
CA TRP A 284 34.60 -38.94 111.52
C TRP A 284 36.12 -38.72 111.63
N GLY A 285 36.55 -37.83 112.54
CA GLY A 285 37.94 -37.44 112.71
C GLY A 285 38.49 -36.61 111.55
N ASP A 286 39.80 -36.35 111.58
CA ASP A 286 40.50 -35.58 110.55
C ASP A 286 40.85 -36.46 109.34
N LEU A 287 39.81 -36.91 108.63
CA LEU A 287 39.98 -37.78 107.47
C LEU A 287 40.89 -37.13 106.44
N ASP A 288 40.65 -35.86 106.10
CA ASP A 288 41.38 -35.11 105.06
C ASP A 288 42.75 -34.58 105.52
N GLY A 289 43.09 -34.78 106.80
CA GLY A 289 44.42 -34.56 107.33
C GLY A 289 44.81 -33.08 107.40
N PHE A 290 43.83 -32.19 107.55
CA PHE A 290 44.09 -30.75 107.64
C PHE A 290 44.70 -30.36 108.98
N GLY A 291 44.50 -31.13 110.05
CA GLY A 291 44.97 -30.85 111.41
C GLY A 291 44.11 -29.84 112.17
N LEU A 292 42.86 -29.63 111.76
CA LEU A 292 41.93 -28.66 112.35
C LEU A 292 41.28 -29.18 113.64
N SER A 293 41.02 -28.28 114.59
CA SER A 293 40.22 -28.63 115.77
C SER A 293 38.74 -28.62 115.42
N MET A 294 38.09 -29.78 115.44
CA MET A 294 36.68 -29.93 115.07
C MET A 294 35.77 -29.81 116.28
N GLY A 295 34.62 -29.13 116.15
CA GLY A 295 33.70 -28.96 117.27
C GLY A 295 32.31 -28.44 116.90
N THR A 296 31.47 -28.32 117.94
CA THR A 296 30.08 -27.83 117.86
C THR A 296 29.85 -26.55 118.67
N SER A 297 30.84 -26.10 119.45
CA SER A 297 30.77 -24.91 120.33
C SER A 297 32.11 -24.17 120.38
N GLY A 298 32.11 -22.84 120.19
CA GLY A 298 33.33 -22.02 120.16
C GLY A 298 33.43 -21.06 118.96
N ALA A 299 32.74 -21.34 117.85
CA ALA A 299 32.57 -20.37 116.77
C ALA A 299 31.63 -19.22 117.20
N PRO A 300 31.77 -18.00 116.65
CA PRO A 300 30.97 -16.82 117.04
C PRO A 300 29.46 -16.98 116.82
N ALA A 301 29.06 -17.84 115.87
CA ALA A 301 27.69 -18.19 115.59
C ALA A 301 27.57 -19.68 115.21
N LYS A 302 26.36 -20.25 115.34
CA LYS A 302 26.09 -21.62 114.89
C LYS A 302 26.29 -21.72 113.36
N PRO A 303 26.90 -22.80 112.85
CA PRO A 303 27.07 -23.01 111.42
C PRO A 303 25.75 -22.97 110.64
N PRO A 304 25.76 -22.57 109.36
CA PRO A 304 24.58 -22.63 108.51
C PRO A 304 24.12 -24.08 108.31
N LEU A 305 22.81 -24.32 108.35
CA LEU A 305 22.23 -25.61 107.99
C LEU A 305 22.64 -25.98 106.55
N PRO A 306 22.89 -27.28 106.24
CA PRO A 306 22.69 -28.45 107.09
C PRO A 306 23.86 -28.77 108.03
N TYR A 307 24.91 -27.95 108.05
CA TYR A 307 26.10 -28.21 108.85
C TYR A 307 25.84 -27.92 110.33
N ALA A 308 26.31 -28.82 111.21
CA ALA A 308 26.20 -28.68 112.67
C ALA A 308 27.57 -28.53 113.36
N THR A 309 28.64 -28.75 112.61
CA THR A 309 30.03 -28.81 113.06
C THR A 309 30.90 -27.92 112.19
N TYR A 310 32.13 -27.66 112.64
CA TYR A 310 33.10 -26.83 111.93
C TYR A 310 34.52 -27.24 112.30
N GLY A 311 35.48 -26.83 111.48
CA GLY A 311 36.91 -26.86 111.78
C GLY A 311 37.41 -25.48 112.22
N ALA A 312 38.05 -25.39 113.38
CA ALA A 312 38.66 -24.18 113.91
C ALA A 312 40.13 -24.08 113.49
N LEU A 313 40.49 -22.92 112.93
CA LEU A 313 41.85 -22.55 112.59
C LEU A 313 42.48 -21.78 113.77
N THR A 314 43.43 -22.43 114.43
CA THR A 314 44.15 -21.97 115.62
C THR A 314 45.60 -21.57 115.33
N GLN A 315 46.05 -21.67 114.08
CA GLN A 315 47.36 -21.24 113.61
C GLN A 315 47.33 -20.86 112.12
N ARG A 316 48.48 -20.40 111.60
CA ARG A 316 48.60 -19.86 110.26
C ARG A 316 48.27 -20.84 109.13
N ASP A 317 48.94 -21.99 109.11
CA ASP A 317 48.92 -22.90 107.96
C ASP A 317 48.31 -24.24 108.34
N TYR A 318 47.42 -24.69 107.46
CA TYR A 318 46.81 -26.01 107.46
C TYR A 318 46.90 -26.57 106.04
N PHE A 319 47.30 -27.82 105.93
CA PHE A 319 47.47 -28.49 104.65
C PHE A 319 46.92 -29.88 104.77
N SER A 320 46.22 -30.33 103.74
CA SER A 320 45.73 -31.71 103.69
C SER A 320 46.93 -32.67 103.65
N SER A 321 47.04 -33.57 104.62
CA SER A 321 47.94 -34.73 104.49
C SER A 321 47.32 -35.84 103.64
N TRP A 322 46.01 -35.77 103.37
CA TRP A 322 45.34 -36.62 102.39
C TRP A 322 45.76 -36.28 100.97
N ARG A 323 45.98 -37.33 100.17
CA ARG A 323 46.29 -37.21 98.75
C ARG A 323 44.98 -37.16 97.95
N PHE A 324 44.60 -35.96 97.54
CA PHE A 324 43.50 -35.79 96.59
C PHE A 324 43.89 -36.37 95.22
N PRO A 325 42.99 -37.08 94.52
CA PRO A 325 43.22 -37.60 93.17
C PRO A 325 43.09 -36.46 92.14
N LEU A 326 44.09 -35.57 92.08
CA LEU A 326 44.07 -34.38 91.23
C LEU A 326 44.81 -34.62 89.91
N ASP A 327 44.13 -34.46 88.78
CA ASP A 327 44.78 -34.49 87.45
C ASP A 327 45.17 -33.10 86.94
N ARG A 328 46.28 -33.02 86.19
CA ARG A 328 46.74 -31.79 85.51
C ARG A 328 45.77 -31.34 84.42
N GLY A 329 45.58 -30.03 84.29
CA GLY A 329 44.72 -29.41 83.26
C GLY A 329 43.23 -29.48 83.56
N ARG A 330 42.84 -30.00 84.73
CA ARG A 330 41.47 -29.99 85.25
C ARG A 330 41.14 -28.66 85.94
N LYS A 331 39.85 -28.39 86.06
CA LYS A 331 39.28 -27.28 86.82
C LYS A 331 38.54 -27.80 88.05
N TYR A 332 38.87 -27.25 89.21
CA TYR A 332 38.25 -27.60 90.48
C TYR A 332 37.53 -26.41 91.07
N ARG A 333 36.36 -26.65 91.67
CA ARG A 333 35.64 -25.66 92.44
C ARG A 333 35.99 -25.81 93.91
N PHE A 334 36.57 -24.76 94.48
CA PHE A 334 36.77 -24.61 95.91
C PHE A 334 35.58 -23.85 96.47
N GLY A 335 35.04 -24.30 97.58
CA GLY A 335 33.98 -23.58 98.28
C GLY A 335 33.96 -23.92 99.76
N PHE A 336 33.61 -22.97 100.61
CA PHE A 336 33.46 -23.19 102.04
C PHE A 336 32.67 -22.05 102.68
N TRP A 337 32.04 -22.36 103.81
CA TRP A 337 31.54 -21.36 104.74
C TRP A 337 32.66 -20.97 105.68
N ALA A 338 32.79 -19.68 105.96
CA ALA A 338 33.77 -19.15 106.91
C ALA A 338 33.13 -18.15 107.88
N ILE A 339 33.61 -18.11 109.11
CA ILE A 339 33.29 -17.06 110.08
C ILE A 339 34.57 -16.69 110.85
N CYS A 340 34.70 -15.41 111.20
CA CYS A 340 35.80 -14.87 111.96
C CYS A 340 35.27 -14.30 113.29
N ASP A 341 36.06 -14.34 114.36
CA ASP A 341 35.69 -13.70 115.65
C ASP A 341 35.82 -12.18 115.66
N GLY A 342 36.27 -11.59 114.55
CA GLY A 342 36.36 -10.14 114.37
C GLY A 342 37.45 -9.44 115.19
N LYS A 343 38.37 -10.17 115.85
CA LYS A 343 39.41 -9.59 116.70
C LYS A 343 40.75 -9.39 115.97
N ASN A 344 40.99 -8.25 115.29
CA ASN A 344 42.28 -7.94 114.63
C ASN A 344 42.93 -9.16 113.94
N ARG A 345 42.15 -9.89 113.13
CA ARG A 345 42.58 -11.08 112.40
C ARG A 345 43.04 -10.71 110.99
N GLU A 346 43.82 -11.58 110.38
CA GLU A 346 44.20 -11.47 108.98
C GLU A 346 43.31 -12.34 108.10
N ASP A 347 43.39 -12.15 106.78
CA ASP A 347 42.55 -12.83 105.78
C ASP A 347 42.71 -14.35 105.80
N LEU A 348 41.59 -15.06 105.68
CA LEU A 348 41.56 -16.50 105.45
C LEU A 348 41.63 -16.78 103.95
N ARG A 349 42.55 -17.66 103.55
CA ARG A 349 42.83 -18.04 102.18
C ARG A 349 42.71 -19.55 102.04
N ILE A 350 42.14 -19.99 100.93
CA ILE A 350 42.23 -21.37 100.49
C ILE A 350 42.77 -21.39 99.08
N GLY A 351 43.54 -22.42 98.76
CA GLY A 351 43.95 -22.65 97.39
C GLY A 351 44.88 -23.84 97.26
N TRP A 352 45.71 -23.79 96.22
CA TRP A 352 46.69 -24.83 95.95
C TRP A 352 48.00 -24.54 96.64
N ARG A 353 48.59 -25.57 97.23
CA ARG A 353 50.00 -25.60 97.59
C ARG A 353 50.69 -26.61 96.70
N TYR A 354 51.84 -26.25 96.14
CA TYR A 354 52.68 -27.15 95.33
C TYR A 354 54.15 -26.74 95.41
N VAL A 355 55.07 -27.53 94.84
CA VAL A 355 56.52 -27.25 94.84
C VAL A 355 57.05 -27.16 93.41
N ASN A 356 57.79 -26.09 93.08
CA ASN A 356 58.57 -25.93 91.85
C ASN A 356 59.55 -24.72 91.86
N PRO A 357 60.89 -24.88 91.99
CA PRO A 357 61.56 -25.83 92.86
C PRO A 357 61.31 -25.54 94.36
N ASN A 358 60.73 -24.37 94.69
CA ASN A 358 60.31 -23.96 96.03
C ASN A 358 58.81 -24.20 96.24
N THR A 359 58.34 -24.16 97.49
CA THR A 359 56.89 -24.21 97.77
C THR A 359 56.20 -22.93 97.26
N HIS A 360 55.07 -23.10 96.59
CA HIS A 360 54.19 -22.06 96.08
C HIS A 360 52.80 -22.23 96.67
N TRP A 361 52.08 -21.12 96.73
CA TRP A 361 50.75 -21.00 97.31
C TRP A 361 49.88 -20.15 96.38
N ASP A 362 49.04 -20.81 95.61
CA ASP A 362 48.12 -20.15 94.68
C ASP A 362 46.76 -20.03 95.33
N GLU A 363 46.35 -18.81 95.61
CA GLU A 363 45.07 -18.50 96.26
C GLU A 363 43.90 -18.73 95.28
N ALA A 364 42.90 -19.49 95.70
CA ALA A 364 41.66 -19.71 94.96
C ALA A 364 40.54 -18.82 95.49
N VAL A 365 40.43 -18.72 96.82
CA VAL A 365 39.42 -17.90 97.49
C VAL A 365 40.05 -17.23 98.69
N THR A 366 39.78 -15.93 98.85
CA THR A 366 40.21 -15.12 100.00
C THR A 366 38.98 -14.58 100.69
N VAL A 367 38.96 -14.68 102.02
CA VAL A 367 37.89 -14.20 102.90
C VAL A 367 38.46 -13.22 103.89
N THR A 368 37.94 -11.99 103.88
CA THR A 368 38.42 -10.95 104.82
C THR A 368 37.66 -11.02 106.15
N PRO A 369 38.29 -10.64 107.29
CA PRO A 369 37.61 -10.65 108.59
C PRO A 369 36.34 -9.80 108.61
N GLY A 370 36.33 -8.68 107.87
CA GLY A 370 35.20 -7.76 107.79
C GLY A 370 33.95 -8.39 107.17
N GLU A 371 34.13 -9.20 106.12
CA GLU A 371 33.01 -9.90 105.48
C GLU A 371 32.55 -11.16 106.24
N ALA A 372 33.41 -11.72 107.09
CA ALA A 372 33.15 -12.93 107.88
C ALA A 372 32.67 -12.63 109.31
N SER A 373 32.06 -11.48 109.57
CA SER A 373 31.40 -11.14 110.84
C SER A 373 30.19 -12.04 111.17
N SER A 374 29.67 -12.72 110.15
CA SER A 374 28.78 -13.88 110.22
C SER A 374 29.28 -14.95 109.24
N TRP A 375 28.73 -16.16 109.29
CA TRP A 375 29.06 -17.20 108.32
C TRP A 375 28.84 -16.72 106.89
N VAL A 376 29.90 -16.72 106.08
CA VAL A 376 29.90 -16.30 104.68
C VAL A 376 30.34 -17.45 103.78
N TRP A 377 29.58 -17.70 102.70
CA TRP A 377 29.97 -18.66 101.68
C TRP A 377 30.83 -17.97 100.65
N ARG A 378 31.94 -18.60 100.29
CA ARG A 378 32.75 -18.20 99.16
C ARG A 378 33.13 -19.43 98.35
N GLU A 379 33.15 -19.25 97.04
CA GLU A 379 33.61 -20.27 96.11
C GLU A 379 34.34 -19.65 94.92
N ALA A 380 35.23 -20.42 94.31
CA ALA A 380 35.88 -20.09 93.05
C ALA A 380 36.18 -21.37 92.26
N VAL A 381 36.20 -21.25 90.93
CA VAL A 381 36.68 -22.31 90.05
C VAL A 381 38.09 -21.95 89.61
N VAL A 382 39.06 -22.79 89.95
CA VAL A 382 40.46 -22.61 89.58
C VAL A 382 40.99 -23.85 88.87
N GLY A 383 41.91 -23.64 87.92
CA GLY A 383 42.66 -24.73 87.31
C GLY A 383 43.68 -25.33 88.29
N THR A 384 44.16 -26.53 88.02
CA THR A 384 45.43 -26.97 88.61
C THR A 384 46.57 -26.07 88.11
N PRO A 385 47.55 -25.71 88.94
CA PRO A 385 48.68 -24.87 88.51
C PRO A 385 49.46 -25.51 87.35
N ASP A 386 49.67 -24.76 86.27
CA ASP A 386 50.35 -25.26 85.06
C ASP A 386 51.84 -25.57 85.32
N GLN A 387 52.44 -24.92 86.31
CA GLN A 387 53.86 -25.01 86.63
C GLN A 387 54.18 -26.07 87.68
N TRP A 388 53.21 -26.84 88.19
CA TRP A 388 53.50 -27.91 89.14
C TRP A 388 54.22 -29.09 88.46
N THR A 389 55.29 -29.59 89.09
CA THR A 389 55.99 -30.81 88.68
C THR A 389 55.58 -31.96 89.60
N ASP A 390 55.02 -33.03 89.04
CA ASP A 390 54.53 -34.20 89.80
C ASP A 390 55.66 -35.08 90.37
N THR A 391 56.91 -34.62 90.30
CA THR A 391 58.08 -35.37 90.77
C THR A 391 58.04 -35.67 92.27
N ASP A 392 57.37 -34.83 93.07
CA ASP A 392 57.31 -34.96 94.54
C ASP A 392 55.88 -35.08 95.10
N HIS A 393 54.85 -35.24 94.25
CA HIS A 393 53.44 -35.31 94.69
C HIS A 393 53.02 -34.19 95.65
N SER A 394 53.53 -32.98 95.41
CA SER A 394 53.42 -31.84 96.33
C SER A 394 52.13 -31.03 96.23
N LEU A 395 51.28 -31.30 95.23
CA LEU A 395 50.01 -30.59 95.04
C LEU A 395 48.99 -31.00 96.11
N SER A 396 48.55 -30.02 96.90
CA SER A 396 47.63 -30.22 98.04
C SER A 396 46.71 -29.01 98.21
N VAL A 397 45.60 -29.20 98.93
CA VAL A 397 44.75 -28.08 99.34
C VAL A 397 45.37 -27.43 100.57
N TRP A 398 45.51 -26.12 100.50
CA TRP A 398 46.09 -25.31 101.55
C TRP A 398 45.06 -24.32 102.08
N LEU A 399 44.96 -24.27 103.41
CA LEU A 399 44.16 -23.34 104.17
C LEU A 399 45.12 -22.47 104.98
N ASN A 400 44.96 -21.16 104.88
CA ASN A 400 45.87 -20.21 105.49
C ASN A 400 45.18 -19.01 106.07
N ILE A 401 45.73 -18.51 107.17
CA ILE A 401 45.43 -17.16 107.64
C ILE A 401 46.68 -16.32 107.33
N ALA A 402 46.55 -15.19 106.63
CA ALA A 402 47.70 -14.48 106.06
C ALA A 402 48.72 -13.94 107.10
N GLY A 403 48.32 -13.82 108.37
CA GLY A 403 49.12 -13.27 109.47
C GLY A 403 50.02 -14.25 110.22
N TYR A 404 50.58 -13.81 111.35
CA TYR A 404 51.30 -14.67 112.32
C TYR A 404 50.83 -14.43 113.75
N GLY A 405 51.19 -15.33 114.66
CA GLY A 405 50.90 -15.18 116.09
C GLY A 405 49.40 -15.16 116.37
N ASP A 406 48.93 -14.19 117.15
CA ASP A 406 47.50 -14.10 117.49
C ASP A 406 46.63 -13.66 116.31
N ALA A 407 47.13 -12.91 115.33
CA ALA A 407 46.35 -12.54 114.14
C ALA A 407 46.01 -13.75 113.24
N ALA A 408 46.74 -14.86 113.40
CA ALA A 408 46.60 -16.10 112.62
C ALA A 408 45.72 -17.17 113.31
N LYS A 409 44.67 -16.74 114.02
CA LYS A 409 43.72 -17.60 114.76
C LYS A 409 42.30 -17.04 114.65
N GLY A 410 41.31 -17.69 115.24
CA GLY A 410 39.96 -17.11 115.38
C GLY A 410 39.13 -17.16 114.10
N TRP A 411 39.40 -18.16 113.26
CA TRP A 411 38.63 -18.48 112.07
C TRP A 411 38.02 -19.88 112.20
N TRP A 412 36.79 -20.04 111.70
CA TRP A 412 36.12 -21.33 111.63
C TRP A 412 35.55 -21.53 110.24
N ILE A 413 35.67 -22.75 109.73
CA ILE A 413 35.14 -23.13 108.43
C ILE A 413 34.23 -24.35 108.54
N THR A 414 33.24 -24.42 107.64
CA THR A 414 32.41 -25.63 107.46
C THR A 414 32.00 -25.75 106.00
N GLY A 415 31.44 -26.90 105.63
CA GLY A 415 31.02 -27.18 104.26
C GLY A 415 32.15 -27.04 103.23
N LEU A 416 33.38 -27.37 103.60
CA LEU A 416 34.52 -27.30 102.68
C LEU A 416 34.29 -28.30 101.53
N THR A 417 34.28 -27.79 100.31
CA THR A 417 34.13 -28.56 99.07
C THR A 417 35.29 -28.27 98.14
N VAL A 418 35.84 -29.32 97.56
CA VAL A 418 36.78 -29.27 96.45
C VAL A 418 36.30 -30.30 95.44
N ARG A 419 35.70 -29.84 94.34
CA ARG A 419 35.02 -30.71 93.38
C ARG A 419 35.58 -30.54 91.98
N ASP A 420 35.83 -31.63 91.27
CA ASP A 420 36.15 -31.55 89.83
C ASP A 420 34.91 -31.08 89.06
N VAL A 421 35.04 -29.95 88.38
CA VAL A 421 33.98 -29.33 87.58
C VAL A 421 34.38 -29.16 86.12
N THR A 422 35.48 -29.79 85.69
CA THR A 422 36.06 -29.65 84.33
C THR A 422 35.03 -29.86 83.24
N ASP A 423 34.38 -31.04 83.24
CA ASP A 423 33.41 -31.42 82.22
C ASP A 423 32.15 -30.56 82.30
N SER A 424 31.75 -30.15 83.51
CA SER A 424 30.56 -29.32 83.74
C SER A 424 30.76 -27.90 83.21
N GLN A 425 31.93 -27.33 83.43
CA GLN A 425 32.28 -26.02 82.93
C GLN A 425 32.42 -26.02 81.40
N ALA A 426 33.06 -27.04 80.83
CA ALA A 426 33.15 -27.19 79.37
C ALA A 426 31.76 -27.34 78.72
N ALA A 427 30.86 -28.11 79.33
CA ALA A 427 29.50 -28.26 78.86
C ALA A 427 28.70 -26.94 78.95
N LYS A 428 28.87 -26.17 80.04
CA LYS A 428 28.28 -24.82 80.19
C LYS A 428 28.78 -23.85 79.12
N ASP A 429 30.08 -23.84 78.86
CA ASP A 429 30.68 -22.99 77.82
C ASP A 429 30.20 -23.41 76.41
N GLN A 430 30.02 -24.72 76.17
CA GLN A 430 29.49 -25.23 74.91
C GLN A 430 28.00 -24.88 74.72
N ALA A 431 27.19 -24.97 75.77
CA ALA A 431 25.78 -24.57 75.75
C ALA A 431 25.63 -23.07 75.45
N ALA A 432 26.46 -22.23 76.06
CA ALA A 432 26.48 -20.79 75.78
C ALA A 432 26.83 -20.48 74.31
N ARG A 433 27.82 -21.17 73.73
CA ARG A 433 28.19 -21.03 72.31
C ARG A 433 27.11 -21.52 71.34
N ALA A 434 26.40 -22.59 71.70
CA ALA A 434 25.29 -23.10 70.91
C ALA A 434 24.12 -22.10 70.90
N GLN A 435 23.84 -21.46 72.04
CA GLN A 435 22.85 -20.39 72.15
C GLN A 435 23.22 -19.17 71.30
N THR A 436 24.45 -18.65 71.39
CA THR A 436 24.88 -17.51 70.56
C THR A 436 24.84 -17.80 69.05
N THR A 437 25.04 -19.05 68.64
CA THR A 437 24.94 -19.48 67.24
C THR A 437 23.48 -19.53 66.76
N ALA A 438 22.55 -19.92 67.63
CA ALA A 438 21.12 -19.88 67.35
C ALA A 438 20.60 -18.42 67.29
N ASP A 439 21.10 -17.57 68.18
CA ASP A 439 20.71 -16.16 68.29
C ASP A 439 21.37 -15.26 67.21
N GLY A 440 22.51 -15.66 66.65
CA GLY A 440 23.25 -14.92 65.62
C GLY A 440 22.68 -15.01 64.19
N LYS A 441 21.40 -15.39 64.02
CA LYS A 441 20.75 -15.44 62.70
C LYS A 441 20.13 -14.08 62.37
N ASN A 442 20.58 -13.49 61.26
CA ASN A 442 20.04 -12.21 60.76
C ASN A 442 18.55 -12.35 60.45
N ARG A 443 17.76 -11.40 60.97
CA ARG A 443 16.33 -11.29 60.74
C ARG A 443 16.07 -10.59 59.41
N ILE A 444 14.95 -10.94 58.77
CA ILE A 444 14.39 -10.19 57.65
C ILE A 444 13.06 -9.61 58.12
N ILE A 445 12.96 -8.29 58.12
CA ILE A 445 11.81 -7.54 58.61
C ILE A 445 11.17 -6.82 57.41
N ALA A 446 9.88 -7.00 57.19
CA ALA A 446 9.14 -6.31 56.14
C ALA A 446 8.09 -5.40 56.77
N SER A 447 8.24 -4.09 56.59
CA SER A 447 7.35 -3.08 57.19
C SER A 447 7.43 -1.75 56.44
N ALA A 448 6.33 -0.99 56.47
CA ALA A 448 6.30 0.33 55.83
C ALA A 448 7.12 1.39 56.56
N SER A 449 7.19 1.29 57.90
CA SER A 449 8.02 2.12 58.77
C SER A 449 9.25 1.37 59.24
N GLU A 450 10.30 2.12 59.59
CA GLU A 450 11.55 1.56 60.12
C GLU A 450 11.29 0.69 61.37
N PRO A 451 11.84 -0.53 61.44
CA PRO A 451 11.73 -1.39 62.60
C PRO A 451 12.36 -0.76 63.84
N ALA A 452 11.81 -1.04 65.02
CA ALA A 452 12.42 -0.64 66.28
C ALA A 452 13.82 -1.26 66.43
N HIS A 453 14.77 -0.46 66.90
CA HIS A 453 16.19 -0.87 66.97
C HIS A 453 16.49 -1.87 68.09
N GLY A 454 15.56 -2.08 69.01
CA GLY A 454 15.71 -3.02 70.13
C GLY A 454 15.73 -4.47 69.66
N GLY A 455 16.84 -5.17 69.92
CA GLY A 455 16.98 -6.60 69.62
C GLY A 455 17.32 -6.92 68.16
N LEU A 456 17.81 -5.94 67.39
CA LEU A 456 18.39 -6.15 66.06
C LEU A 456 19.85 -6.60 66.15
N ALA A 457 20.22 -7.57 65.33
CA ALA A 457 21.59 -8.04 65.16
C ALA A 457 22.26 -7.38 63.94
N LEU A 458 23.58 -7.21 63.99
CA LEU A 458 24.37 -6.72 62.85
C LEU A 458 24.08 -7.56 61.60
N GLY A 459 23.61 -6.92 60.52
CA GLY A 459 23.25 -7.59 59.29
C GLY A 459 21.76 -7.97 59.15
N ASP A 460 20.91 -7.65 60.13
CA ASP A 460 19.45 -7.73 59.97
C ASP A 460 18.99 -6.88 58.78
N LEU A 461 18.07 -7.40 57.98
CA LEU A 461 17.57 -6.75 56.77
C LEU A 461 16.17 -6.16 57.02
N TRP A 462 15.97 -4.93 56.56
CA TRP A 462 14.66 -4.29 56.47
C TRP A 462 14.26 -4.11 55.00
N MET A 463 13.15 -4.75 54.62
CA MET A 463 12.44 -4.50 53.39
C MET A 463 11.38 -3.44 53.66
N GLN A 464 11.65 -2.21 53.20
CA GLN A 464 10.71 -1.11 53.32
C GLN A 464 9.54 -1.32 52.37
N LEU A 465 8.31 -1.28 52.89
CA LEU A 465 7.09 -1.47 52.10
C LEU A 465 6.38 -0.15 51.79
N ASP A 466 5.77 -0.04 50.61
CA ASP A 466 4.80 1.02 50.32
C ASP A 466 3.38 0.68 50.82
N LYS A 467 2.41 1.56 50.54
CA LYS A 467 1.00 1.36 50.89
C LYS A 467 0.33 0.17 50.18
N ALA A 468 0.93 -0.33 49.12
CA ALA A 468 0.47 -1.48 48.35
C ALA A 468 1.22 -2.78 48.71
N ASN A 469 2.07 -2.76 49.76
CA ASN A 469 2.92 -3.85 50.21
C ASN A 469 4.02 -4.25 49.20
N ASN A 470 4.43 -3.35 48.31
CA ASN A 470 5.60 -3.56 47.45
C ASN A 470 6.89 -3.16 48.19
N VAL A 471 7.99 -3.88 47.95
CA VAL A 471 9.31 -3.51 48.48
C VAL A 471 9.85 -2.30 47.71
N VAL A 472 10.08 -1.19 48.41
CA VAL A 472 10.60 0.07 47.85
C VAL A 472 12.04 0.37 48.27
N GLY A 473 12.59 -0.38 49.22
CA GLY A 473 13.97 -0.28 49.66
C GLY A 473 14.42 -1.53 50.40
N ILE A 474 15.68 -1.91 50.24
CA ILE A 474 16.31 -2.97 51.03
C ILE A 474 17.46 -2.32 51.80
N GLN A 475 17.38 -2.37 53.12
CA GLN A 475 18.33 -1.75 54.02
C GLN A 475 18.89 -2.80 54.98
N VAL A 476 20.15 -2.63 55.40
CA VAL A 476 20.84 -3.51 56.34
C VAL A 476 21.13 -2.76 57.65
N TRP A 477 20.90 -3.41 58.78
CA TRP A 477 21.23 -2.91 60.10
C TRP A 477 22.74 -2.98 60.33
N ASN A 478 23.37 -1.82 60.49
CA ASN A 478 24.82 -1.72 60.70
C ASN A 478 25.23 -1.63 62.19
N GLY A 479 24.29 -1.88 63.12
CA GLY A 479 24.50 -1.73 64.55
C GLY A 479 24.03 -0.38 65.11
N GLN A 480 23.77 0.61 64.26
CA GLN A 480 23.31 1.95 64.67
C GLN A 480 22.10 2.45 63.88
N ALA A 481 21.99 2.11 62.61
CA ALA A 481 20.89 2.50 61.73
C ALA A 481 20.72 1.46 60.61
N PHE A 482 19.53 1.45 60.00
CA PHE A 482 19.36 0.83 58.70
C PHE A 482 20.03 1.69 57.62
N LYS A 483 20.80 1.05 56.74
CA LYS A 483 21.49 1.68 55.61
C LYS A 483 21.18 0.96 54.32
N ASP A 484 21.03 1.70 53.24
CA ASP A 484 20.74 1.14 51.92
C ASP A 484 21.75 0.06 51.53
N TYR A 485 21.23 -1.08 51.11
CA TYR A 485 22.02 -2.21 50.69
C TYR A 485 22.12 -2.21 49.15
N VAL A 486 23.35 -2.16 48.63
CA VAL A 486 23.58 -2.22 47.18
C VAL A 486 23.23 -3.62 46.67
N LEU A 487 22.21 -3.71 45.81
CA LEU A 487 21.82 -4.95 45.17
C LEU A 487 22.77 -5.26 44.01
N LEU A 488 23.70 -6.19 44.25
CA LEU A 488 24.47 -6.83 43.18
C LEU A 488 23.65 -8.02 42.65
N ALA A 489 22.84 -7.79 41.62
CA ALA A 489 21.98 -8.80 41.03
C ALA A 489 22.33 -9.06 39.57
N GLN A 490 22.45 -10.34 39.18
CA GLN A 490 22.57 -10.74 37.78
C GLN A 490 21.24 -10.54 37.02
N GLU A 491 20.11 -10.59 37.72
CA GLU A 491 18.77 -10.29 37.22
C GLU A 491 18.02 -9.44 38.27
N VAL A 492 17.46 -8.29 37.86
CA VAL A 492 16.61 -7.46 38.71
C VAL A 492 15.16 -7.85 38.44
N LEU A 493 14.50 -8.43 39.44
CA LEU A 493 13.07 -8.69 39.42
C LEU A 493 12.38 -7.59 40.22
N VAL A 494 11.59 -6.75 39.56
CA VAL A 494 10.76 -5.74 40.22
C VAL A 494 9.43 -6.40 40.63
N ALA A 495 8.73 -5.86 41.63
CA ALA A 495 7.39 -6.36 41.98
C ALA A 495 6.48 -6.37 40.74
N GLY A 496 5.97 -7.54 40.35
CA GLY A 496 5.21 -7.75 39.11
C GLY A 496 5.99 -8.36 37.93
N SER A 497 7.32 -8.53 38.04
CA SER A 497 8.20 -9.12 37.02
C SER A 497 8.15 -10.66 36.93
N VAL A 498 7.01 -11.29 37.19
CA VAL A 498 6.82 -12.73 36.96
C VAL A 498 6.36 -12.95 35.51
N GLY A 499 7.30 -13.21 34.59
CA GLY A 499 7.00 -13.47 33.18
C GLY A 499 8.16 -13.18 32.21
N THR A 500 7.84 -12.76 30.99
CA THR A 500 8.81 -12.34 29.95
C THR A 500 9.35 -10.92 30.13
N ILE A 501 8.85 -10.19 31.13
CA ILE A 501 9.15 -8.78 31.37
C ILE A 501 9.99 -8.66 32.65
N CYS A 502 11.30 -8.46 32.50
CA CYS A 502 12.22 -8.24 33.62
C CYS A 502 12.23 -6.78 34.11
N LEU A 503 11.64 -5.85 33.35
CA LEU A 503 11.56 -4.42 33.69
C LEU A 503 10.14 -3.91 33.37
N ALA A 504 9.40 -3.46 34.38
CA ALA A 504 8.08 -2.86 34.19
C ALA A 504 8.13 -1.53 33.41
N ASP A 505 6.99 -1.04 32.95
CA ASP A 505 6.90 0.31 32.37
C ASP A 505 7.41 1.35 33.38
N GLY A 506 8.25 2.28 32.91
CA GLY A 506 8.91 3.27 33.76
C GLY A 506 9.92 2.71 34.78
N ALA A 507 10.30 1.43 34.73
CA ALA A 507 11.23 0.84 35.70
C ALA A 507 12.65 1.42 35.61
N VAL A 508 13.02 2.04 34.49
CA VAL A 508 14.31 2.70 34.30
C VAL A 508 14.05 4.16 33.93
N VAL A 509 14.31 5.06 34.90
CA VAL A 509 14.34 6.51 34.71
C VAL A 509 15.72 6.99 35.10
N ALA A 510 16.53 7.39 34.12
CA ALA A 510 17.90 7.83 34.33
C ALA A 510 18.30 8.86 33.27
N ASP A 511 19.19 9.79 33.63
CA ASP A 511 19.76 10.76 32.70
C ASP A 511 20.57 10.09 31.58
N LYS A 512 21.18 8.93 31.89
CA LYS A 512 21.96 8.12 30.94
C LYS A 512 21.71 6.63 31.17
N VAL A 513 21.41 5.91 30.09
CA VAL A 513 21.38 4.45 30.05
C VAL A 513 22.46 3.99 29.07
N THR A 514 23.55 3.43 29.59
CA THR A 514 24.62 2.87 28.76
C THR A 514 24.29 1.41 28.45
N ALA A 515 24.07 1.10 27.18
CA ALA A 515 23.89 -0.25 26.68
C ALA A 515 25.09 -0.66 25.83
N SER A 516 25.49 -1.93 25.86
CA SER A 516 26.46 -2.44 24.90
C SER A 516 25.84 -2.50 23.50
N GLU A 517 26.68 -2.50 22.47
CA GLU A 517 26.25 -2.58 21.06
C GLU A 517 25.37 -3.81 20.79
N ALA A 518 25.76 -4.97 21.33
CA ALA A 518 24.97 -6.21 21.25
C ALA A 518 23.61 -6.13 21.98
N LEU A 519 23.46 -5.26 22.97
CA LEU A 519 22.18 -5.03 23.65
C LEU A 519 21.28 -4.08 22.86
N LEU A 520 21.86 -3.07 22.20
CA LEU A 520 21.13 -2.15 21.31
C LEU A 520 20.50 -2.90 20.13
N GLU A 521 21.19 -3.88 19.54
CA GLU A 521 20.63 -4.73 18.47
C GLU A 521 19.41 -5.55 18.92
N LYS A 522 19.35 -5.90 20.20
CA LYS A 522 18.25 -6.70 20.80
C LYS A 522 17.16 -5.83 21.41
N LEU A 523 17.40 -4.51 21.51
CA LEU A 523 16.43 -3.57 22.03
C LEU A 523 15.34 -3.35 20.96
N LEU A 524 14.24 -4.09 21.06
CA LEU A 524 13.06 -3.89 20.21
C LEU A 524 12.33 -2.60 20.61
N VAL A 525 12.88 -1.44 20.24
CA VAL A 525 12.25 -0.14 20.49
C VAL A 525 11.20 0.11 19.41
N ARG A 526 9.93 -0.12 19.77
CA ARG A 526 8.81 0.09 18.82
C ARG A 526 8.53 1.57 18.53
N LYS A 527 8.89 2.47 19.44
CA LYS A 527 8.65 3.91 19.32
C LYS A 527 9.75 4.68 20.05
N ILE A 528 10.47 5.53 19.33
CA ILE A 528 11.42 6.49 19.88
C ILE A 528 10.74 7.86 19.83
N LYS A 529 10.69 8.55 20.97
CA LYS A 529 10.34 9.97 21.05
C LYS A 529 11.57 10.69 21.58
N ALA A 530 12.29 11.35 20.69
CA ALA A 530 13.49 12.11 21.00
C ALA A 530 13.43 13.44 20.24
N ASP A 531 14.06 14.47 20.79
CA ASP A 531 14.20 15.76 20.12
C ASP A 531 15.20 15.66 18.95
N GLU A 532 16.17 14.74 19.05
CA GLU A 532 17.20 14.47 18.04
C GLU A 532 17.49 12.96 17.94
N ILE A 533 17.75 12.48 16.71
CA ILE A 533 18.15 11.10 16.42
C ILE A 533 19.38 11.18 15.50
N ASP A 534 20.58 11.01 16.07
CA ASP A 534 21.83 10.96 15.30
C ASP A 534 22.09 9.50 14.87
N VAL A 535 21.88 9.24 13.58
CA VAL A 535 22.03 7.89 12.98
C VAL A 535 22.70 7.99 11.62
N GLY A 536 23.62 7.07 11.33
CA GLY A 536 24.29 7.02 10.03
C GLY A 536 23.35 6.69 8.86
N MET A 537 22.34 5.83 9.08
CA MET A 537 21.32 5.48 8.08
C MET A 537 19.95 5.29 8.75
N LEU A 538 18.91 5.89 8.16
CA LEU A 538 17.51 5.67 8.55
C LEU A 538 16.79 4.88 7.45
N THR A 539 16.44 3.63 7.72
CA THR A 539 15.57 2.82 6.85
C THR A 539 14.15 2.81 7.41
N ALA A 540 13.22 3.50 6.77
CA ALA A 540 11.83 3.59 7.21
C ALA A 540 10.86 3.51 6.03
N ALA A 541 9.69 2.89 6.25
CA ALA A 541 8.64 2.82 5.24
C ALA A 541 8.03 4.21 4.95
N ILE A 542 7.89 5.05 5.98
CA ILE A 542 7.38 6.41 5.88
C ILE A 542 8.16 7.26 6.89
N VAL A 543 8.69 8.40 6.44
CA VAL A 543 9.25 9.44 7.33
C VAL A 543 8.37 10.69 7.20
N LYS A 544 7.81 11.15 8.32
CA LYS A 544 7.01 12.38 8.38
C LYS A 544 7.82 13.46 9.07
N SER A 545 8.25 14.47 8.33
CA SER A 545 8.91 15.67 8.86
C SER A 545 8.27 16.92 8.24
N GLY A 546 8.31 18.03 8.97
CA GLY A 546 7.98 19.34 8.40
C GLY A 546 9.08 19.87 7.47
N LEU A 547 10.32 19.40 7.66
CA LEU A 547 11.51 19.80 6.90
C LEU A 547 12.50 18.63 6.83
N PHE A 548 13.00 18.37 5.63
CA PHE A 548 14.21 17.59 5.40
C PHE A 548 15.24 18.53 4.81
N SER A 549 16.44 18.56 5.38
CA SER A 549 17.52 19.41 4.90
C SER A 549 18.86 18.74 5.16
N THR A 550 19.80 18.95 4.24
CA THR A 550 21.23 18.72 4.52
C THR A 550 21.69 19.67 5.64
N PRO A 551 22.77 19.33 6.37
CA PRO A 551 23.28 20.16 7.47
C PRO A 551 23.63 21.60 7.07
N ASP A 552 24.02 21.80 5.81
CA ASP A 552 24.34 23.11 5.22
C ASP A 552 23.12 23.89 4.72
N GLY A 553 21.92 23.30 4.74
CA GLY A 553 20.70 23.96 4.28
C GLY A 553 20.50 24.01 2.76
N LEU A 554 21.43 23.44 1.99
CA LEU A 554 21.47 23.62 0.53
C LEU A 554 20.52 22.70 -0.22
N VAL A 555 20.27 21.49 0.28
CA VAL A 555 19.35 20.52 -0.33
C VAL A 555 18.27 20.16 0.67
N GLY A 556 17.01 20.24 0.27
CA GLY A 556 15.93 19.92 1.18
C GLY A 556 14.56 19.85 0.55
N PHE A 557 13.58 19.50 1.38
CA PHE A 557 12.16 19.61 1.04
C PHE A 557 11.30 19.84 2.28
N ASP A 558 10.22 20.58 2.10
CA ASP A 558 9.21 20.87 3.11
C ASP A 558 7.82 20.86 2.46
N GLN A 559 6.83 21.47 3.13
CA GLN A 559 5.47 21.59 2.61
C GLN A 559 5.36 22.42 1.31
N SER A 560 6.34 23.28 1.05
CA SER A 560 6.41 24.16 -0.11
C SER A 560 7.06 23.49 -1.33
N GLY A 561 7.71 22.35 -1.15
CA GLY A 561 8.30 21.54 -2.23
C GLY A 561 9.75 21.12 -1.99
N PHE A 562 10.43 20.73 -3.06
CA PHE A 562 11.85 20.33 -3.06
C PHE A 562 12.74 21.44 -3.59
N TRP A 563 13.92 21.62 -3.01
CA TRP A 563 14.90 22.60 -3.46
C TRP A 563 16.34 22.11 -3.41
N VAL A 564 17.15 22.76 -4.24
CA VAL A 564 18.59 22.77 -4.24
C VAL A 564 19.03 24.22 -4.39
N LYS A 565 19.93 24.69 -3.52
CA LYS A 565 20.48 26.05 -3.50
C LYS A 565 21.98 26.04 -3.77
N ASP A 566 22.51 27.14 -4.29
CA ASP A 566 23.94 27.39 -4.32
C ASP A 566 24.47 27.91 -2.96
N GLN A 567 25.78 28.19 -2.88
CA GLN A 567 26.43 28.65 -1.65
C GLN A 567 25.96 30.02 -1.17
N ASP A 568 25.38 30.84 -2.06
CA ASP A 568 24.84 32.16 -1.74
C ASP A 568 23.37 32.08 -1.29
N GLY A 569 22.76 30.89 -1.41
CA GLY A 569 21.39 30.59 -0.98
C GLY A 569 20.34 30.72 -2.07
N ASP A 570 20.75 30.96 -3.31
CA ASP A 570 19.87 31.10 -4.46
C ASP A 570 19.43 29.73 -5.00
N TYR A 571 18.17 29.62 -5.41
CA TYR A 571 17.61 28.35 -5.92
C TYR A 571 18.22 27.98 -7.27
N ILE A 572 18.95 26.86 -7.33
CA ILE A 572 19.40 26.26 -8.58
C ILE A 572 18.39 25.25 -9.13
N PHE A 573 17.66 24.59 -8.24
CA PHE A 573 16.50 23.77 -8.60
C PHE A 573 15.42 23.94 -7.54
N ARG A 574 14.17 24.13 -7.96
CA ARG A 574 13.02 24.16 -7.06
C ARG A 574 11.82 23.52 -7.75
N ALA A 575 11.20 22.54 -7.11
CA ALA A 575 9.93 21.95 -7.53
C ALA A 575 8.89 22.24 -6.45
N SER A 576 7.92 23.10 -6.76
CA SER A 576 6.90 23.58 -5.82
C SER A 576 5.51 23.57 -6.46
N GLY A 577 4.49 23.98 -5.70
CA GLY A 577 3.13 24.16 -6.23
C GLY A 577 3.04 25.16 -7.40
N ASP A 578 3.99 26.09 -7.48
CA ASP A 578 4.09 27.09 -8.54
C ASP A 578 4.86 26.58 -9.78
N GLY A 579 5.27 25.30 -9.78
CA GLY A 579 5.99 24.66 -10.88
C GLY A 579 7.45 24.32 -10.56
N VAL A 580 8.21 23.98 -11.61
CA VAL A 580 9.63 23.61 -11.55
C VAL A 580 10.47 24.74 -12.11
N GLN A 581 11.41 25.22 -11.30
CA GLN A 581 12.45 26.18 -11.68
C GLN A 581 13.80 25.45 -11.70
N ALA A 582 14.57 25.63 -12.77
CA ALA A 582 15.94 25.16 -12.89
C ALA A 582 16.80 26.30 -13.44
N VAL A 583 17.78 26.75 -12.65
CA VAL A 583 18.69 27.86 -12.98
C VAL A 583 20.04 27.26 -13.41
N GLY A 584 20.66 27.81 -14.45
CA GLY A 584 21.92 27.31 -15.01
C GLY A 584 21.79 26.40 -16.25
N GLY A 585 20.61 25.77 -16.47
CA GLY A 585 20.30 25.07 -17.73
C GLY A 585 19.49 23.78 -17.58
N PHE A 586 18.99 23.26 -18.70
CA PHE A 586 18.31 21.96 -18.81
C PHE A 586 18.78 21.26 -20.08
N GLN A 587 19.10 19.96 -20.00
CA GLN A 587 19.49 19.17 -21.16
C GLN A 587 18.86 17.77 -21.14
N THR A 588 18.48 17.27 -22.31
CA THR A 588 17.79 15.97 -22.43
C THR A 588 18.70 14.76 -22.31
N ALA A 589 20.02 14.94 -22.46
CA ALA A 589 21.02 13.89 -22.30
C ALA A 589 22.36 14.48 -21.84
N VAL A 590 23.21 13.64 -21.22
CA VAL A 590 24.54 14.04 -20.70
C VAL A 590 25.60 14.09 -21.81
N LYS A 591 25.43 13.32 -22.88
CA LYS A 591 26.35 13.27 -24.04
C LYS A 591 25.56 12.91 -25.31
N GLY A 592 26.08 13.32 -26.47
CA GLY A 592 25.47 13.04 -27.77
C GLY A 592 24.38 14.05 -28.11
N ASP A 593 23.54 13.65 -29.09
CA ASP A 593 22.45 14.47 -29.60
C ASP A 593 21.46 14.82 -28.49
N ARG A 594 21.32 16.12 -28.22
CA ARG A 594 20.48 16.62 -27.14
C ARG A 594 19.92 17.99 -27.45
N ILE A 595 18.79 18.29 -26.81
CA ILE A 595 18.26 19.64 -26.71
C ILE A 595 18.76 20.22 -25.40
N GLN A 596 19.33 21.42 -25.47
CA GLN A 596 19.89 22.12 -24.32
C GLN A 596 19.29 23.54 -24.21
N LEU A 597 18.72 23.84 -23.06
CA LEU A 597 18.45 25.18 -22.56
C LEU A 597 19.66 25.60 -21.72
N SER A 598 20.30 26.71 -22.05
CA SER A 598 21.50 27.18 -21.35
C SER A 598 21.43 28.67 -21.07
N GLN A 599 21.80 29.07 -19.86
CA GLN A 599 22.13 30.46 -19.50
C GLN A 599 23.63 30.73 -19.61
N THR A 600 24.44 29.70 -19.87
CA THR A 600 25.89 29.77 -19.99
C THR A 600 26.32 30.36 -21.32
N LEU A 601 27.36 31.22 -21.28
CA LEU A 601 27.91 32.02 -22.36
C LEU A 601 27.92 31.30 -23.71
N ILE A 602 27.06 31.72 -24.63
CA ILE A 602 27.29 31.46 -26.05
C ILE A 602 28.41 32.43 -26.47
N ASN A 603 29.64 31.94 -26.58
CA ASN A 603 30.83 32.71 -27.01
C ASN A 603 31.05 34.05 -26.28
N GLY A 604 30.96 34.09 -24.94
CA GLY A 604 31.36 35.29 -24.19
C GLY A 604 30.23 36.27 -23.81
N THR A 605 28.98 36.01 -24.23
CA THR A 605 27.84 36.92 -23.95
C THR A 605 26.74 36.21 -23.15
N THR A 606 26.21 36.89 -22.12
CA THR A 606 25.11 36.38 -21.27
C THR A 606 23.80 36.42 -22.04
N MET A 607 23.47 35.35 -22.76
CA MET A 607 22.25 35.23 -23.55
C MET A 607 21.54 33.93 -23.19
N GLY A 608 20.23 34.00 -22.96
CA GLY A 608 19.40 32.80 -22.82
C GLY A 608 19.11 32.21 -24.21
N GLY A 609 19.26 30.88 -24.34
CA GLY A 609 19.03 30.22 -25.61
C GLY A 609 18.62 28.75 -25.51
N LEU A 610 18.04 28.27 -26.60
CA LEU A 610 17.70 26.88 -26.87
C LEU A 610 18.56 26.41 -28.05
N GLN A 611 19.24 25.28 -27.88
CA GLN A 611 20.14 24.75 -28.92
C GLN A 611 20.03 23.23 -29.07
N GLY A 612 20.19 22.77 -30.31
CA GLY A 612 20.46 21.38 -30.65
C GLY A 612 21.96 21.17 -30.73
N VAL A 613 22.49 20.26 -29.91
CA VAL A 613 23.93 19.98 -29.82
C VAL A 613 24.19 18.51 -30.14
N ALA A 614 25.21 18.25 -30.96
CA ALA A 614 25.70 16.90 -31.26
C ALA A 614 26.91 16.55 -30.37
N GLY A 615 27.85 15.76 -30.88
CA GLY A 615 29.04 15.31 -30.15
C GLY A 615 29.99 16.43 -29.69
N ASP A 616 30.03 17.58 -30.36
CA ASP A 616 30.81 18.76 -29.99
C ASP A 616 29.95 19.83 -29.30
N PRO A 617 30.19 20.18 -28.03
CA PRO A 617 29.48 21.22 -27.31
C PRO A 617 29.68 22.64 -27.85
N ALA A 618 30.75 22.89 -28.62
CA ALA A 618 31.09 24.22 -29.11
C ALA A 618 30.37 24.61 -30.42
N THR A 619 29.78 23.64 -31.12
CA THR A 619 29.14 23.83 -32.43
C THR A 619 27.71 23.27 -32.44
N PRO A 620 26.71 24.07 -32.05
CA PRO A 620 25.31 23.66 -32.18
C PRO A 620 24.93 23.52 -33.66
N TYR A 621 24.16 22.49 -34.01
CA TYR A 621 23.65 22.33 -35.38
C TYR A 621 22.38 23.17 -35.62
N TRP A 622 21.75 23.67 -34.55
CA TRP A 622 20.88 24.84 -34.58
C TRP A 622 20.87 25.51 -33.19
N LEU A 623 20.69 26.82 -33.17
CA LEU A 623 20.46 27.59 -31.96
C LEU A 623 19.39 28.67 -32.18
N ILE A 624 18.64 28.94 -31.13
CA ILE A 624 17.67 30.02 -31.01
C ILE A 624 18.05 30.79 -29.74
N TRP A 625 18.29 32.09 -29.86
CA TRP A 625 18.77 32.88 -28.74
C TRP A 625 18.27 34.31 -28.82
N GLY A 626 18.26 35.00 -27.68
CA GLY A 626 17.91 36.40 -27.64
C GLY A 626 18.81 37.21 -26.73
N ASP A 627 18.90 38.50 -27.04
CA ASP A 627 19.55 39.50 -26.20
C ASP A 627 18.66 40.75 -26.04
N HIS A 628 18.98 41.54 -25.03
CA HIS A 628 18.44 42.87 -24.85
C HIS A 628 19.58 43.80 -24.42
N ASP A 629 19.43 45.11 -24.67
CA ASP A 629 20.34 46.09 -24.09
C ASP A 629 20.11 46.22 -22.58
N LYS A 630 21.05 46.84 -21.86
CA LYS A 630 20.98 46.97 -20.39
C LYS A 630 19.74 47.71 -19.86
N GLN A 631 19.02 48.42 -20.74
CA GLN A 631 17.84 49.22 -20.41
C GLN A 631 16.53 48.53 -20.83
N GLY A 632 16.60 47.39 -21.54
CA GLY A 632 15.43 46.67 -22.07
C GLY A 632 14.70 47.40 -23.21
N LEU A 633 15.34 48.39 -23.83
CA LEU A 633 14.75 49.23 -24.88
C LEU A 633 14.96 48.65 -26.29
N ALA A 634 16.03 47.89 -26.48
CA ALA A 634 16.27 47.10 -27.69
C ALA A 634 16.24 45.61 -27.37
N SER A 635 15.64 44.81 -28.23
CA SER A 635 15.54 43.35 -28.05
C SER A 635 15.75 42.64 -29.37
N ARG A 636 16.42 41.48 -29.34
CA ARG A 636 16.68 40.68 -30.53
C ARG A 636 16.37 39.23 -30.25
N LEU A 637 15.73 38.58 -31.21
CA LEU A 637 15.59 37.13 -31.30
C LEU A 637 16.30 36.67 -32.57
N ARG A 638 17.21 35.71 -32.43
CA ARG A 638 18.05 35.22 -33.51
C ARG A 638 17.96 33.70 -33.59
N MET A 639 18.11 33.19 -34.80
CA MET A 639 18.09 31.76 -35.12
C MET A 639 19.16 31.46 -36.16
N GLY A 640 19.77 30.28 -36.08
CA GLY A 640 20.74 29.82 -37.07
C GLY A 640 21.67 28.76 -36.52
N THR A 641 22.79 28.56 -37.19
CA THR A 641 23.81 27.57 -36.82
C THR A 641 25.01 28.18 -36.08
N SER A 642 25.15 29.51 -36.10
CA SER A 642 26.23 30.25 -35.40
C SER A 642 25.71 31.51 -34.71
N ALA A 643 26.19 31.76 -33.49
CA ALA A 643 25.84 32.95 -32.72
C ALA A 643 26.41 34.26 -33.28
N GLN A 644 27.49 34.17 -34.08
CA GLN A 644 28.13 35.34 -34.69
C GLN A 644 27.45 35.75 -36.00
N THR A 645 26.83 34.80 -36.70
CA THR A 645 26.21 35.00 -38.00
C THR A 645 24.79 34.41 -37.98
N PRO A 646 23.80 35.14 -37.45
CA PRO A 646 22.42 34.67 -37.43
C PRO A 646 21.87 34.58 -38.86
N GLU A 647 21.23 33.45 -39.16
CA GLU A 647 20.54 33.22 -40.43
C GLU A 647 19.18 33.93 -40.42
N ILE A 648 18.52 34.01 -39.27
CA ILE A 648 17.30 34.79 -39.06
C ILE A 648 17.51 35.67 -37.84
N SER A 649 17.17 36.96 -37.96
CA SER A 649 17.23 37.93 -36.86
C SER A 649 16.00 38.81 -36.87
N ILE A 650 15.23 38.75 -35.80
CA ILE A 650 14.14 39.67 -35.50
C ILE A 650 14.67 40.66 -34.47
N SER A 651 14.68 41.94 -34.77
CA SER A 651 15.16 42.96 -33.85
C SER A 651 14.18 44.09 -33.69
N ARG A 652 14.10 44.61 -32.47
CA ARG A 652 13.43 45.86 -32.14
C ARG A 652 14.47 46.85 -31.65
N ASP A 653 14.53 48.01 -32.29
CA ASP A 653 15.43 49.09 -31.88
C ASP A 653 14.85 49.90 -30.72
N SER A 654 15.66 50.79 -30.15
CA SER A 654 15.28 51.69 -29.05
C SER A 654 14.21 52.72 -29.41
N HIS A 655 13.83 52.81 -30.69
CA HIS A 655 12.74 53.65 -31.20
C HIS A 655 11.48 52.82 -31.50
N TRP A 656 11.42 51.59 -30.96
CA TRP A 656 10.33 50.63 -31.12
C TRP A 656 10.11 50.12 -32.55
N ARG A 657 11.02 50.41 -33.49
CA ARG A 657 10.95 49.90 -34.87
C ARG A 657 11.36 48.44 -34.87
N SER A 658 10.57 47.61 -35.54
CA SER A 658 10.82 46.17 -35.66
C SER A 658 11.34 45.86 -37.07
N SER A 659 12.36 45.02 -37.15
CA SER A 659 12.89 44.51 -38.40
C SER A 659 13.05 43.00 -38.32
N VAL A 660 12.84 42.34 -39.46
CA VAL A 660 13.17 40.93 -39.66
C VAL A 660 14.21 40.87 -40.76
N SER A 661 15.36 40.27 -40.46
CA SER A 661 16.43 40.00 -41.40
C SER A 661 16.55 38.49 -41.58
N ILE A 662 16.59 38.04 -42.83
CA ILE A 662 16.80 36.65 -43.20
C ILE A 662 17.97 36.60 -44.16
N THR A 663 19.03 35.91 -43.76
CA THR A 663 20.21 35.61 -44.57
C THR A 663 20.01 34.23 -45.17
N ALA A 664 19.50 34.18 -46.40
CA ALA A 664 19.28 32.94 -47.13
C ALA A 664 19.57 33.14 -48.62
N ASP A 665 20.06 32.09 -49.29
CA ASP A 665 20.29 32.10 -50.74
C ASP A 665 18.97 32.15 -51.53
N ASN A 666 17.90 31.59 -50.98
CA ASN A 666 16.57 31.60 -51.58
C ASN A 666 15.51 31.80 -50.48
N LEU A 667 14.62 32.77 -50.68
CA LEU A 667 13.50 33.05 -49.79
C LEU A 667 12.19 32.77 -50.54
N ASP A 668 11.49 31.70 -50.13
CA ASP A 668 10.17 31.38 -50.69
C ASP A 668 9.06 31.90 -49.78
N LEU A 669 8.18 32.75 -50.32
CA LEU A 669 7.06 33.37 -49.60
C LEU A 669 5.74 32.84 -50.18
N ASN A 670 5.27 31.70 -49.65
CA ASN A 670 4.02 31.09 -50.10
C ASN A 670 2.83 31.54 -49.24
N GLY A 671 1.87 32.25 -49.84
CA GLY A 671 0.61 32.64 -49.21
C GLY A 671 -0.55 32.61 -50.20
N THR A 672 -1.74 32.22 -49.75
CA THR A 672 -2.98 32.20 -50.56
C THR A 672 -3.76 33.52 -50.54
N CYS A 673 -3.13 34.62 -50.12
CA CYS A 673 -3.79 35.91 -50.02
C CYS A 673 -3.82 36.66 -51.37
N TYR A 674 -4.91 37.39 -51.62
CA TYR A 674 -5.16 38.14 -52.86
C TYR A 674 -4.13 39.24 -53.15
N THR A 675 -3.29 39.61 -52.18
CA THR A 675 -2.27 40.66 -52.29
C THR A 675 -1.05 40.34 -51.41
N PRO A 676 0.00 39.69 -51.94
CA PRO A 676 1.26 39.56 -51.20
C PRO A 676 1.96 40.94 -51.15
N HIS A 677 2.13 41.48 -49.94
CA HIS A 677 2.92 42.70 -49.71
C HIS A 677 4.38 42.31 -49.45
N ILE A 678 5.27 42.57 -50.42
CA ILE A 678 6.72 42.45 -50.24
C ILE A 678 7.28 43.86 -50.04
N ASN A 679 7.48 44.25 -48.78
CA ASN A 679 8.12 45.51 -48.43
C ASN A 679 9.64 45.33 -48.43
N VAL A 680 10.31 45.84 -49.45
CA VAL A 680 11.77 46.01 -49.47
C VAL A 680 12.13 47.31 -48.73
N PRO A 681 12.95 47.27 -47.68
CA PRO A 681 13.20 48.43 -46.83
C PRO A 681 14.30 49.29 -47.45
N PHE A 682 13.94 50.04 -48.49
CA PHE A 682 14.55 51.34 -48.71
C PHE A 682 13.53 52.37 -48.20
N ASP A 683 13.94 53.60 -47.91
CA ASP A 683 13.09 54.65 -47.32
C ASP A 683 11.91 55.10 -48.24
N GLN A 684 11.53 54.28 -49.23
CA GLN A 684 10.52 54.51 -50.27
C GLN A 684 9.86 53.20 -50.69
N TRP A 685 8.53 53.24 -50.86
CA TRP A 685 7.65 52.06 -50.94
C TRP A 685 7.47 51.61 -52.39
N ILE A 686 7.59 50.31 -52.68
CA ILE A 686 7.14 49.72 -53.94
C ILE A 686 5.91 48.87 -53.66
N ASP A 687 4.74 49.39 -54.01
CA ASP A 687 3.46 48.69 -53.83
C ASP A 687 3.06 47.93 -55.10
N PHE A 688 3.02 46.60 -55.04
CA PHE A 688 2.56 45.79 -56.17
C PHE A 688 1.05 45.56 -56.09
N TYR A 689 0.29 46.23 -56.97
CA TYR A 689 -1.13 46.01 -57.20
C TYR A 689 -1.34 45.30 -58.56
N PRO A 690 -1.39 43.95 -58.60
CA PRO A 690 -1.85 43.27 -59.80
C PRO A 690 -3.38 43.43 -59.88
N ASP A 691 -3.87 44.21 -60.86
CA ASP A 691 -5.31 44.44 -61.09
C ASP A 691 -5.94 43.26 -61.86
N PHE A 692 -5.65 42.04 -61.40
CA PHE A 692 -6.08 40.78 -62.00
C PHE A 692 -7.14 40.14 -61.11
N SER A 693 -8.39 40.13 -61.57
CA SER A 693 -9.50 39.47 -60.89
C SER A 693 -9.49 37.93 -61.02
N ASP A 694 -8.59 37.34 -61.83
CA ASP A 694 -8.60 35.89 -62.13
C ASP A 694 -7.20 35.22 -62.03
N TYR A 695 -7.06 34.32 -61.04
CA TYR A 695 -6.09 33.23 -60.75
C TYR A 695 -4.54 33.40 -60.79
N LEU A 696 -3.93 32.99 -59.67
CA LEU A 696 -2.52 32.61 -59.37
C LEU A 696 -1.40 33.64 -59.64
N ASN A 697 -0.94 34.28 -58.56
CA ASN A 697 0.27 35.09 -58.53
C ASN A 697 1.41 34.33 -57.83
N ARG A 698 2.57 34.20 -58.47
CA ARG A 698 3.81 33.76 -57.81
C ARG A 698 4.84 34.87 -57.87
N SER A 699 5.37 35.23 -56.70
CA SER A 699 6.43 36.24 -56.56
C SER A 699 7.65 35.56 -55.97
N ARG A 700 8.78 35.63 -56.66
CA ARG A 700 10.08 35.14 -56.19
C ARG A 700 11.03 36.31 -56.06
N LEU A 701 11.77 36.35 -54.95
CA LEU A 701 12.83 37.33 -54.71
C LEU A 701 14.16 36.59 -54.55
N ASP A 702 15.06 36.77 -55.51
CA ASP A 702 16.43 36.26 -55.46
C ASP A 702 17.39 37.44 -55.26
N ILE A 703 18.46 37.26 -54.47
CA ILE A 703 19.50 38.28 -54.31
C ILE A 703 20.84 37.63 -54.71
N ALA A 704 21.48 38.15 -55.76
CA ALA A 704 22.72 37.59 -56.28
C ALA A 704 23.66 38.68 -56.80
N GLY A 705 24.94 38.62 -56.44
CA GLY A 705 25.98 39.52 -56.97
C GLY A 705 25.75 41.00 -56.69
N GLY A 706 25.16 41.36 -55.55
CA GLY A 706 24.85 42.78 -55.22
C GLY A 706 23.65 43.34 -55.99
N MET A 707 22.84 42.48 -56.60
CA MET A 707 21.58 42.85 -57.25
C MET A 707 20.44 42.01 -56.67
N CYS A 708 19.29 42.65 -56.47
CA CYS A 708 18.03 42.02 -56.14
C CYS A 708 17.25 41.77 -57.43
N TYR A 709 16.89 40.51 -57.67
CA TYR A 709 16.09 40.05 -58.79
C TYR A 709 14.73 39.63 -58.27
N MET A 710 13.69 40.35 -58.66
CA MET A 710 12.33 39.98 -58.32
C MET A 710 11.60 39.51 -59.56
N THR A 711 11.10 38.28 -59.55
CA THR A 711 10.25 37.75 -60.62
C THR A 711 8.82 37.74 -60.14
N VAL A 712 7.96 38.46 -60.86
CA VAL A 712 6.51 38.43 -60.65
C VAL A 712 5.89 37.73 -61.85
N ALA A 713 5.22 36.60 -61.61
CA ALA A 713 4.48 35.85 -62.62
C ALA A 713 2.98 35.99 -62.39
N VAL A 714 2.29 36.47 -63.43
CA VAL A 714 0.84 36.76 -63.41
C VAL A 714 0.16 36.07 -64.60
N GLN A 715 -1.01 35.47 -64.37
CA GLN A 715 -1.83 34.82 -65.39
C GLN A 715 -3.13 35.62 -65.61
N GLY A 716 -3.51 35.93 -66.86
CA GLY A 716 -4.77 36.67 -67.11
C GLY A 716 -5.18 36.81 -68.58
N ASN A 717 -6.44 37.20 -68.83
CA ASN A 717 -6.96 37.52 -70.17
C ASN A 717 -6.65 38.98 -70.53
N ILE A 718 -5.91 39.22 -71.62
CA ILE A 718 -5.60 40.56 -72.15
C ILE A 718 -6.23 40.71 -73.54
N PRO A 719 -7.20 41.62 -73.74
CA PRO A 719 -7.85 41.85 -75.04
C PRO A 719 -6.88 42.30 -76.14
N HIS A 720 -7.22 42.02 -77.40
CA HIS A 720 -6.42 42.37 -78.57
C HIS A 720 -6.13 43.89 -78.64
N GLY A 721 -4.86 44.28 -78.74
CA GLY A 721 -4.43 45.69 -78.80
C GLY A 721 -4.55 46.45 -77.47
N GLY A 722 -4.96 45.76 -76.40
CA GLY A 722 -5.05 46.30 -75.06
C GLY A 722 -3.74 46.20 -74.29
N TYR A 723 -3.63 47.05 -73.25
CA TYR A 723 -2.58 47.01 -72.25
C TYR A 723 -3.22 46.82 -70.86
N LYS A 724 -2.55 46.08 -69.97
CA LYS A 724 -2.97 45.95 -68.56
C LYS A 724 -1.81 46.20 -67.60
N ALA A 725 -2.12 46.86 -66.50
CA ALA A 725 -1.17 47.17 -65.43
C ALA A 725 -0.82 45.91 -64.65
N VAL A 726 0.47 45.62 -64.49
CA VAL A 726 0.97 44.48 -63.70
C VAL A 726 1.68 44.92 -62.42
N ALA A 727 2.14 46.17 -62.36
CA ALA A 727 2.78 46.75 -61.19
C ALA A 727 2.64 48.27 -61.19
N HIS A 728 2.57 48.87 -60.01
CA HIS A 728 2.55 50.32 -59.82
C HIS A 728 3.81 50.72 -59.04
N ILE A 729 4.76 51.38 -59.69
CA ILE A 729 6.02 51.76 -59.08
C ILE A 729 5.96 53.24 -58.69
N ARG A 730 5.80 53.51 -57.39
CA ARG A 730 5.63 54.90 -56.90
C ARG A 730 6.86 55.78 -57.13
N LYS A 731 8.06 55.22 -57.27
CA LYS A 731 9.27 56.00 -57.57
C LYS A 731 10.35 55.10 -58.19
N VAL A 732 10.85 55.45 -59.38
CA VAL A 732 11.89 54.69 -60.08
C VAL A 732 13.23 55.40 -59.94
N TYR A 733 14.26 54.70 -59.46
CA TYR A 733 15.63 55.19 -59.49
C TYR A 733 16.24 55.05 -60.90
N PRO A 734 17.13 55.97 -61.33
CA PRO A 734 17.70 55.98 -62.69
C PRO A 734 18.52 54.74 -63.07
N HIS A 735 18.85 53.88 -62.10
CA HIS A 735 19.71 52.71 -62.25
C HIS A 735 18.96 51.38 -62.11
N ALA A 736 17.63 51.40 -62.01
CA ALA A 736 16.81 50.18 -62.07
C ALA A 736 16.71 49.71 -63.53
N GLY A 737 17.38 48.61 -63.87
CA GLY A 737 17.25 47.96 -65.17
C GLY A 737 16.09 46.97 -65.14
N MET A 738 15.00 47.26 -65.87
CA MET A 738 13.93 46.29 -66.06
C MET A 738 14.23 45.46 -67.32
N ASN A 739 14.50 44.16 -67.14
CA ASN A 739 14.57 43.23 -68.26
C ASN A 739 13.31 42.37 -68.22
N ALA A 740 12.33 42.72 -69.05
CA ALA A 740 11.05 42.04 -69.10
C ALA A 740 10.95 41.19 -70.36
N PRO A 741 11.52 39.97 -70.40
CA PRO A 741 11.15 39.00 -71.42
C PRO A 741 9.72 38.52 -71.13
N CYS A 742 8.72 39.16 -71.75
CA CYS A 742 7.36 38.63 -71.76
C CYS A 742 7.32 37.40 -72.66
N THR A 743 7.31 36.20 -72.08
CA THR A 743 7.11 34.95 -72.84
C THR A 743 5.62 34.63 -72.88
N LEU A 744 4.96 35.05 -73.96
CA LEU A 744 3.59 34.61 -74.24
C LEU A 744 3.64 33.27 -74.95
N GLN A 745 2.78 32.34 -74.55
CA GLN A 745 2.79 30.94 -75.00
C GLN A 745 2.50 30.74 -76.51
N TYR A 746 2.16 31.81 -77.24
CA TYR A 746 1.95 31.81 -78.69
C TYR A 746 2.82 32.89 -79.35
N ALA A 747 3.72 32.45 -80.25
CA ALA A 747 4.88 33.16 -80.78
C ALA A 747 4.56 34.43 -81.62
N ALA A 748 4.19 35.54 -80.96
CA ALA A 748 4.11 36.86 -81.59
C ALA A 748 4.90 37.92 -80.80
N PRO A 749 5.54 38.91 -81.46
CA PRO A 749 6.34 39.93 -80.78
C PRO A 749 5.45 40.79 -79.87
N SER A 750 5.72 40.74 -78.57
CA SER A 750 5.05 41.54 -77.54
C SER A 750 6.10 42.21 -76.66
N GLY A 751 5.74 43.33 -76.03
CA GLY A 751 6.66 44.10 -75.19
C GLY A 751 5.98 44.56 -73.90
N ALA A 752 6.77 44.64 -72.83
CA ALA A 752 6.38 45.34 -71.61
C ALA A 752 7.02 46.74 -71.63
N PHE A 753 6.26 47.76 -71.26
CA PHE A 753 6.75 49.13 -71.19
C PHE A 753 6.25 49.82 -69.93
N ILE A 754 6.98 50.86 -69.52
CA ILE A 754 6.64 51.68 -68.36
C ILE A 754 6.10 53.00 -68.90
N SER A 755 4.91 53.43 -68.46
CA SER A 755 4.47 54.80 -68.72
C SER A 755 4.99 55.72 -67.63
N ALA A 756 5.69 56.79 -68.00
CA ALA A 756 6.11 57.85 -67.09
C ALA A 756 5.20 59.07 -67.28
N ASP A 757 4.11 59.17 -66.52
CA ASP A 757 3.40 60.44 -66.33
C ASP A 757 3.99 61.13 -65.09
N TRP A 758 4.67 62.27 -65.30
CA TRP A 758 5.49 62.93 -64.29
C TRP A 758 4.69 63.69 -63.21
N GLU A 759 3.36 63.79 -63.33
CA GLU A 759 2.58 64.69 -62.46
C GLU A 759 1.70 64.03 -61.38
N ARG A 760 1.62 62.69 -61.30
CA ARG A 760 1.06 61.96 -60.13
C ARG A 760 1.67 60.55 -60.05
N ASP A 761 2.44 60.22 -59.00
CA ASP A 761 2.92 58.84 -58.73
C ASP A 761 1.76 57.82 -58.85
N PRO A 762 1.89 56.61 -59.44
CA PRO A 762 3.09 55.78 -59.74
C PRO A 762 3.38 55.54 -61.24
N GLN A 763 4.63 55.26 -61.62
CA GLN A 763 4.94 54.66 -62.93
C GLN A 763 4.31 53.28 -63.03
N VAL A 764 3.36 53.10 -63.94
CA VAL A 764 2.66 51.84 -64.11
C VAL A 764 3.37 50.99 -65.16
N VAL A 765 3.69 49.76 -64.80
CA VAL A 765 4.24 48.77 -65.73
C VAL A 765 3.08 48.11 -66.45
N TYR A 766 3.05 48.27 -67.76
CA TYR A 766 2.04 47.69 -68.62
C TYR A 766 2.61 46.53 -69.42
N VAL A 767 1.84 45.46 -69.51
CA VAL A 767 2.08 44.37 -70.47
C VAL A 767 1.04 44.49 -71.57
N MET A 768 1.50 44.51 -72.83
CA MET A 768 0.65 44.72 -74.00
C MET A 768 0.51 43.43 -74.81
N ASN A 769 -0.71 43.09 -75.23
CA ASN A 769 -0.97 42.01 -76.17
C ASN A 769 -1.26 42.59 -77.56
N VAL A 770 -0.37 42.35 -78.52
CA VAL A 770 -0.43 43.02 -79.82
C VAL A 770 -1.26 42.25 -80.86
N THR A 771 -1.59 40.96 -80.65
CA THR A 771 -2.46 40.19 -81.58
C THR A 771 -3.23 39.05 -80.92
N GLY A 772 -4.56 39.05 -81.07
CA GLY A 772 -5.53 37.98 -80.76
C GLY A 772 -5.87 37.78 -79.27
N GLU A 773 -7.13 37.48 -78.94
CA GLU A 773 -7.54 37.10 -77.57
C GLU A 773 -6.89 35.76 -77.15
N ALA A 774 -5.94 35.79 -76.21
CA ALA A 774 -5.36 34.58 -75.61
C ALA A 774 -5.07 34.78 -74.11
N ARG A 775 -5.19 33.69 -73.33
CA ARG A 775 -4.75 33.63 -71.93
C ARG A 775 -3.23 33.77 -71.88
N ALA A 776 -2.75 34.84 -71.26
CA ALA A 776 -1.35 35.20 -71.21
C ALA A 776 -0.74 34.86 -69.84
N TRP A 777 0.44 34.24 -69.85
CA TRP A 777 1.35 34.28 -68.70
C TRP A 777 2.35 35.41 -68.95
N ALA A 778 2.41 36.36 -68.03
CA ALA A 778 3.38 37.44 -68.08
C ALA A 778 4.30 37.30 -66.86
N SER A 779 5.59 37.11 -67.12
CA SER A 779 6.64 37.22 -66.10
C SER A 779 7.42 38.51 -66.32
N ALA A 780 7.43 39.38 -65.32
CA ALA A 780 8.32 40.53 -65.30
C ALA A 780 9.45 40.25 -64.28
N GLN A 781 10.70 40.41 -64.72
CA GLN A 781 11.84 40.39 -63.82
C GLN A 781 12.32 41.82 -63.60
N PHE A 782 12.30 42.24 -62.34
CA PHE A 782 12.80 43.53 -61.91
C PHE A 782 14.18 43.32 -61.30
N ILE A 783 15.15 44.14 -61.72
CA ILE A 783 16.52 44.07 -61.23
C ILE A 783 16.87 45.40 -60.56
N PHE A 784 17.23 45.33 -59.29
CA PHE A 784 17.61 46.50 -58.49
C PHE A 784 19.01 46.30 -57.90
N PRO A 785 19.85 47.33 -57.83
CA PRO A 785 21.09 47.25 -57.07
C PRO A 785 20.78 47.04 -55.57
N TYR A 786 21.44 46.05 -54.96
CA TYR A 786 21.32 45.68 -53.55
C TYR A 786 22.57 46.14 -52.79
N GLY A 787 22.39 47.09 -51.88
CA GLY A 787 23.43 47.48 -50.91
C GLY A 787 24.42 48.54 -51.41
N GLY A 788 23.93 49.74 -51.71
CA GLY A 788 24.76 50.95 -51.79
C GLY A 788 24.23 52.01 -50.83
N GLN A 789 25.01 52.35 -49.82
CA GLN A 789 24.78 53.51 -48.95
C GLN A 789 24.81 54.76 -49.85
N LEU A 790 23.67 55.44 -50.02
CA LEU A 790 23.61 56.72 -50.71
C LEU A 790 24.07 57.80 -49.72
N ASP A 791 25.35 58.16 -49.79
CA ASP A 791 25.83 59.40 -49.17
C ASP A 791 25.31 60.61 -49.99
N SER A 792 24.59 61.50 -49.28
CA SER A 792 24.06 62.83 -49.64
C SER A 792 23.09 62.95 -50.81
#